data_AF-A0A8H6SG52-F1
#
_entry.id   AF-A0A8H6SG52-F1
#
_cell.length_a   1.000
_cell.length_b   1.000
_cell.length_c   1.000
_cell.angle_alpha   90.00
_cell.angle_beta   90.00
_cell.angle_gamma   90.00
#
_symmetry.space_group_name_H-M   'P 1'
#
loop_
_entity.id
_entity.type
_entity.pdbx_description
1 polymer ?
#
loop_
_entity_poly.entity_id
_entity_poly.type
_entity_poly.pdbx_seq_one_letter_code
_entity_poly.pdbx_strand_id
1 'polypeptide(L)'
;MHHLPDELIAEILEPALRVSDRDFASIAPVSPFSAYAESPSAFLLVSKTWLRVATPLLYSVVIVRSKSQAAALARALSNKELNLGRFVKKLRVEGAYGMPLYTVLRNTPNIAHIFMFLDHIFASDPVDGLCNGLPLINPARLILRHQGKRNRSIAKVMAALEGCIPSWTNLNVLDISAYVYRAPGYPMAVEQLFKALSAARQLHTIVLNRPALVDFVYGALKDCPLKSIVLVHSNARLTANGGIATDKAARLVEYQSAQSVVAEPALVPRSNAPMVPANRAVSDSVFERILHFALYVPELEFDPAFKAPSRLPFLLVSKRFHKLGLGLYYACTTLKRSSDFWAFSQILTKHAHLGAEVRSLAIYWRPQYSKSDTQLERFYNNMNLILPELSALVRITCMSTPLPLAMFAALARRCGATLEEVTVHVEKKESVNAVDLFAPLRRCRKLVWSSEMSFNVGFDGRTLSNLEELVIQEMHHSFAGAIACIGLPHLSRLIIRGDPNNTKYTPLLQLHGTKLRELTIPLIDLIALPFNIFSRCPNLETLSISWPMSAADKSRCLPTLYLTPPRTYRSLVTLNMDVQMNHLPGKSNPKTLEWTDFFTLFPFQLFPGLKEIQMASCAWPVKEHDIKLSAWVRWSDAVARKGVQLTDRKGKGWKQRL
;
A
#
# COMPACT_ATOMS: atom_id res chain seq x y z
N MET A 1 -21.31 -19.58 -26.02
CA MET A 1 -20.16 -19.54 -25.09
C MET A 1 -20.18 -20.83 -24.29
N HIS A 2 -19.12 -21.63 -24.34
CA HIS A 2 -19.05 -22.90 -23.60
C HIS A 2 -19.07 -22.64 -22.09
N HIS A 3 -19.88 -23.38 -21.35
CA HIS A 3 -19.96 -23.31 -19.89
C HIS A 3 -18.65 -23.85 -19.29
N LEU A 4 -17.98 -23.04 -18.47
CA LEU A 4 -16.88 -23.53 -17.64
C LEU A 4 -17.47 -24.47 -16.55
N PRO A 5 -16.84 -25.62 -16.28
CA PRO A 5 -17.17 -26.45 -15.12
C PRO A 5 -17.07 -25.65 -13.81
N ASP A 6 -17.92 -26.02 -12.84
CA ASP A 6 -17.99 -25.32 -11.55
C ASP A 6 -16.66 -25.37 -10.79
N GLU A 7 -15.88 -26.44 -10.94
CA GLU A 7 -14.58 -26.61 -10.30
C GLU A 7 -13.58 -25.59 -10.81
N LEU A 8 -13.59 -25.30 -12.12
CA LEU A 8 -12.72 -24.27 -12.69
C LEU A 8 -13.17 -22.88 -12.26
N ILE A 9 -14.49 -22.64 -12.20
CA ILE A 9 -15.02 -21.37 -11.68
C ILE A 9 -14.63 -21.20 -10.22
N ALA A 10 -14.71 -22.26 -9.41
CA ALA A 10 -14.30 -22.24 -8.01
C ALA A 10 -12.82 -21.91 -7.88
N GLU A 11 -11.93 -22.59 -8.63
CA GLU A 11 -10.49 -22.33 -8.63
C GLU A 11 -10.14 -20.90 -9.07
N ILE A 12 -10.87 -20.35 -10.05
CA ILE A 12 -10.72 -18.97 -10.51
C ILE A 12 -11.14 -17.96 -9.42
N LEU A 13 -12.25 -18.25 -8.74
CA LEU A 13 -12.85 -17.37 -7.74
C LEU A 13 -12.18 -17.45 -6.38
N GLU A 14 -11.57 -18.59 -6.07
CA GLU A 14 -11.04 -18.89 -4.75
C GLU A 14 -9.99 -17.87 -4.28
N PRO A 15 -8.98 -17.45 -5.08
CA PRO A 15 -8.03 -16.42 -4.66
C PRO A 15 -8.68 -15.07 -4.29
N ALA A 16 -9.84 -14.76 -4.89
CA ALA A 16 -10.55 -13.51 -4.67
C ALA A 16 -11.55 -13.56 -3.50
N LEU A 17 -12.12 -14.74 -3.22
CA LEU A 17 -13.15 -14.94 -2.19
C LEU A 17 -12.62 -15.57 -0.90
N ARG A 18 -11.53 -16.34 -0.98
CA ARG A 18 -10.96 -17.07 0.17
C ARG A 18 -10.21 -16.11 1.07
N VAL A 19 -10.48 -16.22 2.36
CA VAL A 19 -9.70 -15.59 3.41
C VAL A 19 -8.74 -16.63 3.97
N SER A 20 -7.44 -16.38 3.82
CA SER A 20 -6.41 -17.25 4.39
C SER A 20 -6.57 -17.36 5.90
N ASP A 21 -6.21 -18.51 6.51
CA ASP A 21 -6.28 -18.64 7.97
C ASP A 21 -5.39 -17.61 8.67
N ARG A 22 -4.25 -17.26 8.06
CA ARG A 22 -3.35 -16.21 8.52
C ARG A 22 -4.04 -14.85 8.61
N ASP A 23 -4.79 -14.47 7.57
CA ASP A 23 -5.47 -13.18 7.56
C ASP A 23 -6.69 -13.19 8.49
N PHE A 24 -7.41 -14.32 8.57
CA PHE A 24 -8.51 -14.50 9.52
C PHE A 24 -8.05 -14.35 10.97
N ALA A 25 -6.93 -15.00 11.33
CA ALA A 25 -6.31 -14.92 12.64
C ALA A 25 -5.44 -13.68 12.83
N SER A 26 -5.32 -12.80 11.81
CA SER A 26 -4.37 -11.68 11.85
C SER A 26 -4.68 -10.72 13.00
N ILE A 27 -3.63 -10.49 13.77
CA ILE A 27 -3.59 -9.62 14.95
C ILE A 27 -2.99 -8.25 14.63
N ALA A 28 -2.79 -7.95 13.34
CA ALA A 28 -2.24 -6.67 12.91
C ALA A 28 -3.07 -5.50 13.50
N PRO A 29 -2.43 -4.35 13.82
CA PRO A 29 -3.14 -3.16 14.30
C PRO A 29 -4.26 -2.71 13.35
N VAL A 30 -3.99 -2.87 12.05
CA VAL A 30 -4.96 -2.65 10.97
C VAL A 30 -5.47 -4.00 10.53
N SER A 31 -6.80 -4.20 10.62
CA SER A 31 -7.45 -5.43 10.13
C SER A 31 -7.14 -5.59 8.64
N PRO A 32 -6.66 -6.75 8.16
CA PRO A 32 -6.37 -6.95 6.73
C PRO A 32 -7.63 -6.76 5.88
N PHE A 33 -8.80 -6.93 6.51
CA PHE A 33 -10.11 -6.73 5.91
C PHE A 33 -10.51 -5.27 5.69
N SER A 34 -9.73 -4.31 6.19
CA SER A 34 -10.00 -2.88 5.99
C SER A 34 -9.53 -2.37 4.62
N ALA A 35 -8.65 -3.11 3.95
CA ALA A 35 -7.97 -2.67 2.73
C ALA A 35 -8.69 -3.06 1.43
N TYR A 36 -9.73 -3.89 1.47
CA TYR A 36 -10.44 -4.31 0.27
C TYR A 36 -11.04 -3.08 -0.47
N ALA A 37 -10.63 -2.93 -1.73
CA ALA A 37 -11.12 -1.87 -2.60
C ALA A 37 -12.59 -2.13 -2.99
N GLU A 38 -12.93 -3.40 -3.20
CA GLU A 38 -14.23 -3.86 -3.69
C GLU A 38 -14.87 -4.86 -2.73
N SER A 39 -16.20 -4.97 -2.81
CA SER A 39 -16.93 -5.99 -2.06
C SER A 39 -16.78 -7.34 -2.78
N PRO A 40 -16.35 -8.42 -2.10
CA PRO A 40 -16.34 -9.76 -2.67
C PRO A 40 -17.72 -10.23 -3.17
N SER A 41 -18.81 -9.60 -2.70
CA SER A 41 -20.17 -9.86 -3.22
C SER A 41 -20.36 -9.46 -4.69
N ALA A 42 -19.49 -8.61 -5.26
CA ALA A 42 -19.59 -8.21 -6.66
C ALA A 42 -19.46 -9.41 -7.62
N PHE A 43 -18.65 -10.41 -7.25
CA PHE A 43 -18.50 -11.65 -8.02
C PHE A 43 -19.80 -12.45 -8.11
N LEU A 44 -20.72 -12.30 -7.15
CA LEU A 44 -22.02 -12.97 -7.19
C LEU A 44 -22.94 -12.43 -8.30
N LEU A 45 -22.68 -11.22 -8.80
CA LEU A 45 -23.55 -10.53 -9.76
C LEU A 45 -23.19 -10.82 -11.22
N VAL A 46 -22.12 -11.57 -11.48
CA VAL A 46 -21.64 -11.85 -12.84
C VAL A 46 -22.59 -12.78 -13.60
N SER A 47 -22.99 -13.89 -12.98
CA SER A 47 -23.91 -14.87 -13.58
C SER A 47 -24.55 -15.77 -12.51
N LYS A 48 -25.61 -16.50 -12.87
CA LYS A 48 -26.23 -17.49 -11.97
C LYS A 48 -25.26 -18.60 -11.56
N THR A 49 -24.37 -19.02 -12.46
CA THR A 49 -23.34 -20.03 -12.15
C THR A 49 -22.34 -19.48 -11.15
N TRP A 50 -21.87 -18.24 -11.34
CA TRP A 50 -20.97 -17.58 -10.39
C TRP A 50 -21.65 -17.40 -9.04
N LEU A 51 -22.89 -16.93 -8.98
CA LEU A 51 -23.67 -16.85 -7.74
C LEU A 51 -23.69 -18.19 -7.01
N ARG A 52 -24.01 -19.29 -7.70
CA ARG A 52 -24.10 -20.63 -7.10
C ARG A 52 -22.75 -21.13 -6.57
N VAL A 53 -21.67 -21.00 -7.35
CA VAL A 53 -20.32 -21.49 -6.99
C VAL A 53 -19.65 -20.60 -5.92
N ALA A 54 -19.82 -19.28 -6.04
CA ALA A 54 -19.20 -18.31 -5.16
C ALA A 54 -19.89 -18.20 -3.79
N THR A 55 -21.19 -18.48 -3.68
CA THR A 55 -21.94 -18.30 -2.42
C THR A 55 -21.32 -19.12 -1.27
N PRO A 56 -21.04 -20.43 -1.41
CA PRO A 56 -20.37 -21.19 -0.36
C PRO A 56 -18.98 -20.64 -0.01
N LEU A 57 -18.20 -20.23 -1.01
CA LEU A 57 -16.85 -19.67 -0.81
C LEU A 57 -16.92 -18.35 -0.03
N LEU A 58 -17.83 -17.46 -0.40
CA LEU A 58 -18.03 -16.16 0.24
C LEU A 58 -18.48 -16.29 1.70
N TYR A 59 -19.42 -17.21 1.98
CA TYR A 59 -19.95 -17.40 3.33
C TYR A 59 -19.04 -18.29 4.21
N SER A 60 -18.03 -18.95 3.65
CA SER A 60 -17.13 -19.82 4.42
C SER A 60 -16.44 -19.10 5.59
N VAL A 61 -16.05 -17.83 5.37
CA VAL A 61 -15.42 -16.95 6.35
C VAL A 61 -16.17 -15.63 6.44
N VAL A 62 -16.85 -15.41 7.56
CA VAL A 62 -17.66 -14.20 7.79
C VAL A 62 -16.97 -13.28 8.79
N ILE A 63 -16.96 -11.98 8.47
CA ILE A 63 -16.25 -10.96 9.24
C ILE A 63 -17.20 -9.80 9.53
N VAL A 64 -17.56 -9.63 10.81
CA VAL A 64 -18.54 -8.64 11.26
C VAL A 64 -17.81 -7.50 11.98
N ARG A 65 -17.86 -6.28 11.40
CA ARG A 65 -17.11 -5.10 11.86
C ARG A 65 -17.95 -3.85 12.04
N SER A 66 -19.26 -3.94 11.86
CA SER A 66 -20.18 -2.85 12.15
C SER A 66 -21.58 -3.37 12.51
N LYS A 67 -22.39 -2.51 13.14
CA LYS A 67 -23.81 -2.79 13.42
C LYS A 67 -24.61 -3.04 12.14
N SER A 68 -24.36 -2.26 11.09
CA SER A 68 -25.01 -2.41 9.79
C SER A 68 -24.70 -3.76 9.14
N GLN A 69 -23.44 -4.20 9.20
CA GLN A 69 -23.03 -5.53 8.74
C GLN A 69 -23.69 -6.64 9.55
N ALA A 70 -23.70 -6.54 10.88
CA ALA A 70 -24.36 -7.52 11.74
C ALA A 70 -25.86 -7.63 11.43
N ALA A 71 -26.55 -6.50 11.27
CA ALA A 71 -27.97 -6.47 10.94
C ALA A 71 -28.27 -7.03 9.54
N ALA A 72 -27.46 -6.66 8.53
CA ALA A 72 -27.61 -7.19 7.17
C ALA A 72 -27.37 -8.70 7.12
N LEU A 73 -26.32 -9.18 7.80
CA LEU A 73 -26.02 -10.60 7.90
C LEU A 73 -27.13 -11.35 8.65
N ALA A 74 -27.60 -10.83 9.77
CA ALA A 74 -28.71 -11.42 10.52
C ALA A 74 -29.97 -11.59 9.65
N ARG A 75 -30.33 -10.57 8.85
CA ARG A 75 -31.45 -10.67 7.90
C ARG A 75 -31.21 -11.75 6.84
N ALA A 76 -30.03 -11.77 6.23
CA ALA A 76 -29.69 -12.76 5.20
C ALA A 76 -29.73 -14.20 5.74
N LEU A 77 -29.20 -14.42 6.95
CA LEU A 77 -29.16 -15.73 7.60
C LEU A 77 -30.51 -16.18 8.15
N SER A 78 -31.42 -15.25 8.43
CA SER A 78 -32.78 -15.57 8.90
C SER A 78 -33.66 -16.13 7.78
N ASN A 79 -33.28 -15.97 6.52
CA ASN A 79 -33.98 -16.59 5.41
C ASN A 79 -33.66 -18.09 5.34
N LYS A 80 -34.62 -18.91 5.82
CA LYS A 80 -34.49 -20.36 5.91
C LYS A 80 -34.37 -21.05 4.55
N GLU A 81 -34.94 -20.47 3.49
CA GLU A 81 -34.92 -21.08 2.14
C GLU A 81 -33.51 -21.10 1.55
N LEU A 82 -32.71 -20.08 1.83
CA LEU A 82 -31.34 -19.98 1.32
C LEU A 82 -30.35 -20.84 2.11
N ASN A 83 -30.67 -21.16 3.38
CA ASN A 83 -29.85 -21.95 4.30
C ASN A 83 -28.35 -21.53 4.29
N LEU A 84 -28.09 -20.22 4.21
CA LEU A 84 -26.73 -19.69 4.04
C LEU A 84 -25.84 -19.98 5.26
N GLY A 85 -26.45 -20.06 6.43
CA GLY A 85 -25.74 -20.27 7.70
C GLY A 85 -24.97 -21.57 7.78
N ARG A 86 -25.36 -22.61 7.02
CA ARG A 86 -24.63 -23.89 6.97
C ARG A 86 -23.22 -23.76 6.38
N PHE A 87 -23.01 -22.76 5.52
CA PHE A 87 -21.73 -22.50 4.85
C PHE A 87 -20.75 -21.76 5.75
N VAL A 88 -21.22 -21.10 6.81
CA VAL A 88 -20.36 -20.34 7.73
C VAL A 88 -19.53 -21.30 8.58
N LYS A 89 -18.21 -21.33 8.34
CA LYS A 89 -17.25 -22.16 9.07
C LYS A 89 -16.37 -21.33 10.01
N LYS A 90 -16.03 -20.10 9.63
CA LYS A 90 -15.24 -19.19 10.44
C LYS A 90 -16.00 -17.88 10.65
N LEU A 91 -16.13 -17.44 11.89
CA LEU A 91 -16.78 -16.18 12.24
C LEU A 91 -15.79 -15.29 13.01
N ARG A 92 -15.50 -14.11 12.46
CA ARG A 92 -14.72 -13.07 13.13
C ARG A 92 -15.62 -11.92 13.52
N VAL A 93 -15.63 -11.60 14.82
CA VAL A 93 -16.45 -10.56 15.42
C VAL A 93 -15.54 -9.47 15.98
N GLU A 94 -15.66 -8.26 15.42
CA GLU A 94 -14.88 -7.08 15.84
C GLU A 94 -15.74 -6.05 16.60
N GLY A 95 -16.53 -6.49 17.59
CA GLY A 95 -17.46 -5.66 18.38
C GLY A 95 -18.55 -6.52 19.03
N ALA A 96 -19.60 -5.93 19.62
CA ALA A 96 -20.65 -6.70 20.29
C ALA A 96 -22.04 -6.66 19.62
N TYR A 97 -22.31 -5.63 18.81
CA TYR A 97 -23.43 -5.46 17.87
C TYR A 97 -24.86 -5.88 18.29
N GLY A 98 -25.14 -6.15 19.56
CA GLY A 98 -26.47 -6.42 20.11
C GLY A 98 -27.18 -7.64 19.52
N MET A 99 -28.52 -7.58 19.50
CA MET A 99 -29.40 -8.67 19.05
C MET A 99 -29.12 -9.22 17.64
N PRO A 100 -28.70 -8.43 16.64
CA PRO A 100 -28.25 -8.99 15.37
C PRO A 100 -27.22 -10.12 15.50
N LEU A 101 -26.26 -10.02 16.43
CA LEU A 101 -25.27 -11.09 16.61
C LEU A 101 -25.86 -12.36 17.24
N TYR A 102 -26.87 -12.24 18.10
CA TYR A 102 -27.63 -13.39 18.58
C TYR A 102 -28.25 -14.14 17.39
N THR A 103 -28.92 -13.41 16.49
CA THR A 103 -29.53 -14.00 15.29
C THR A 103 -28.49 -14.63 14.37
N VAL A 104 -27.31 -14.02 14.21
CA VAL A 104 -26.22 -14.61 13.42
C VAL A 104 -25.80 -15.95 14.04
N LEU A 105 -25.42 -15.95 15.32
CA LEU A 105 -24.92 -17.15 16.01
C LEU A 105 -25.95 -18.28 16.02
N ARG A 106 -27.23 -17.95 16.24
CA ARG A 106 -28.35 -18.90 16.20
C ARG A 106 -28.50 -19.60 14.84
N ASN A 107 -28.20 -18.91 13.74
CA ASN A 107 -28.39 -19.43 12.39
C ASN A 107 -27.09 -19.99 11.77
N THR A 108 -25.98 -20.04 12.51
CA THR A 108 -24.68 -20.56 12.02
C THR A 108 -24.19 -21.73 12.87
N PRO A 109 -24.86 -22.89 12.79
CA PRO A 109 -24.54 -24.03 13.67
C PRO A 109 -23.16 -24.66 13.39
N ASN A 110 -22.60 -24.40 12.19
CA ASN A 110 -21.35 -25.03 11.72
C ASN A 110 -20.09 -24.19 11.96
N ILE A 111 -20.14 -23.19 12.86
CA ILE A 111 -18.96 -22.40 13.19
C ILE A 111 -17.93 -23.32 13.84
N ALA A 112 -16.83 -23.56 13.12
CA ALA A 112 -15.67 -24.27 13.63
C ALA A 112 -14.71 -23.28 14.32
N HIS A 113 -14.49 -22.09 13.76
CA HIS A 113 -13.55 -21.12 14.31
C HIS A 113 -14.27 -19.82 14.66
N ILE A 114 -14.13 -19.37 15.91
CA ILE A 114 -14.62 -18.05 16.34
C ILE A 114 -13.44 -17.17 16.74
N PHE A 115 -13.38 -15.97 16.15
CA PHE A 115 -12.44 -14.92 16.51
C PHE A 115 -13.21 -13.78 17.17
N MET A 116 -12.79 -13.35 18.36
CA MET A 116 -13.37 -12.18 19.04
C MET A 116 -12.30 -11.11 19.31
N PHE A 117 -12.56 -9.91 18.80
CA PHE A 117 -11.75 -8.73 19.06
C PHE A 117 -12.35 -7.91 20.21
N LEU A 118 -11.95 -8.23 21.44
CA LEU A 118 -12.55 -7.64 22.64
C LEU A 118 -12.21 -6.14 22.80
N ASP A 119 -11.09 -5.67 22.25
CA ASP A 119 -10.71 -4.25 22.34
C ASP A 119 -11.61 -3.31 21.53
N HIS A 120 -12.49 -3.86 20.71
CA HIS A 120 -13.52 -3.12 19.98
C HIS A 120 -14.87 -3.12 20.68
N ILE A 121 -14.96 -3.72 21.87
CA ILE A 121 -16.15 -3.66 22.72
C ILE A 121 -15.98 -2.48 23.67
N PHE A 122 -16.72 -1.41 23.40
CA PHE A 122 -16.75 -0.22 24.24
C PHE A 122 -17.72 -0.41 25.42
N ALA A 123 -17.56 0.41 26.45
CA ALA A 123 -18.39 0.33 27.66
C ALA A 123 -19.89 0.58 27.40
N SER A 124 -20.24 1.20 26.27
CA SER A 124 -21.61 1.49 25.85
C SER A 124 -22.17 0.48 24.84
N ASP A 125 -21.39 -0.51 24.41
CA ASP A 125 -21.86 -1.47 23.43
C ASP A 125 -22.85 -2.48 24.04
N PRO A 126 -23.96 -2.79 23.34
CA PRO A 126 -24.90 -3.81 23.78
C PRO A 126 -24.32 -5.20 23.55
N VAL A 127 -23.94 -5.88 24.64
CA VAL A 127 -23.30 -7.22 24.58
C VAL A 127 -24.28 -8.38 24.72
N ASP A 128 -25.53 -8.13 25.06
CA ASP A 128 -26.50 -9.18 25.40
C ASP A 128 -26.71 -10.19 24.28
N GLY A 129 -26.78 -9.71 23.03
CA GLY A 129 -26.94 -10.60 21.88
C GLY A 129 -25.72 -11.53 21.66
N LEU A 130 -24.50 -11.04 21.90
CA LEU A 130 -23.31 -11.87 21.87
C LEU A 130 -23.32 -12.88 23.02
N CYS A 131 -23.54 -12.42 24.26
CA CYS A 131 -23.58 -13.29 25.44
C CYS A 131 -24.63 -14.40 25.34
N ASN A 132 -25.84 -14.09 24.83
CA ASN A 132 -26.92 -15.06 24.68
C ASN A 132 -26.73 -15.98 23.46
N GLY A 133 -25.92 -15.58 22.48
CA GLY A 133 -25.68 -16.35 21.26
C GLY A 133 -24.52 -17.35 21.40
N LEU A 134 -23.53 -17.08 22.25
CA LEU A 134 -22.36 -17.96 22.45
C LEU A 134 -22.72 -19.40 22.87
N PRO A 135 -23.75 -19.65 23.71
CA PRO A 135 -24.19 -21.01 24.04
C PRO A 135 -24.77 -21.80 22.85
N LEU A 136 -25.10 -21.13 21.74
CA LEU A 136 -25.77 -21.75 20.57
C LEU A 136 -24.79 -22.33 19.55
N ILE A 137 -23.48 -22.20 19.78
CA ILE A 137 -22.42 -22.69 18.89
C ILE A 137 -21.51 -23.68 19.63
N ASN A 138 -20.74 -24.47 18.88
CA ASN A 138 -19.77 -25.43 19.43
C ASN A 138 -18.46 -25.40 18.62
N PRO A 139 -17.66 -24.31 18.75
CA PRO A 139 -16.46 -24.10 17.94
C PRO A 139 -15.32 -25.05 18.33
N ALA A 140 -14.52 -25.43 17.35
CA ALA A 140 -13.27 -26.16 17.56
C ALA A 140 -12.09 -25.25 17.94
N ARG A 141 -12.08 -24.00 17.45
CA ARG A 141 -11.03 -23.02 17.72
C ARG A 141 -11.61 -21.71 18.23
N LEU A 142 -11.08 -21.24 19.36
CA LEU A 142 -11.35 -19.92 19.93
C LEU A 142 -10.12 -19.02 19.78
N ILE A 143 -10.27 -17.88 19.11
CA ILE A 143 -9.23 -16.86 18.97
C ILE A 143 -9.66 -15.61 19.73
N LEU A 144 -8.86 -15.18 20.71
CA LEU A 144 -9.15 -14.01 21.54
C LEU A 144 -8.08 -12.94 21.38
N ARG A 145 -8.54 -11.71 21.09
CA ARG A 145 -7.70 -10.52 21.08
C ARG A 145 -8.13 -9.52 22.14
N HIS A 146 -7.19 -9.21 23.03
CA HIS A 146 -7.37 -8.23 24.09
C HIS A 146 -6.05 -7.54 24.46
N GLN A 147 -6.06 -6.21 24.50
CA GLN A 147 -4.94 -5.32 24.82
C GLN A 147 -5.03 -4.74 26.26
N GLY A 148 -5.90 -5.32 27.09
CA GLY A 148 -5.98 -5.01 28.52
C GLY A 148 -6.91 -3.85 28.90
N LYS A 149 -7.71 -3.31 27.98
CA LYS A 149 -8.73 -2.30 28.31
C LYS A 149 -9.90 -2.97 29.04
N ARG A 150 -10.00 -2.82 30.36
CA ARG A 150 -11.13 -3.37 31.11
C ARG A 150 -12.34 -2.45 31.01
N ASN A 151 -13.51 -3.01 30.74
CA ASN A 151 -14.80 -2.36 30.91
C ASN A 151 -15.88 -3.39 31.26
N ARG A 152 -17.04 -2.93 31.75
CA ARG A 152 -18.15 -3.79 32.18
C ARG A 152 -18.66 -4.72 31.07
N SER A 153 -18.72 -4.23 29.83
CA SER A 153 -19.16 -4.99 28.67
C SER A 153 -18.21 -6.16 28.35
N ILE A 154 -16.90 -5.92 28.37
CA ILE A 154 -15.89 -6.98 28.20
C ILE A 154 -15.97 -8.00 29.32
N ALA A 155 -16.10 -7.56 30.58
CA ALA A 155 -16.23 -8.47 31.72
C ALA A 155 -17.46 -9.39 31.57
N LYS A 156 -18.59 -8.84 31.11
CA LYS A 156 -19.81 -9.62 30.83
C LYS A 156 -19.63 -10.64 29.70
N VAL A 157 -18.92 -10.28 28.63
CA VAL A 157 -18.59 -11.23 27.55
C VAL A 157 -17.65 -12.33 28.03
N MET A 158 -16.63 -12.00 28.84
CA MET A 158 -15.72 -12.98 29.42
C MET A 158 -16.44 -13.97 30.34
N ALA A 159 -17.37 -13.50 31.18
CA ALA A 159 -18.20 -14.36 32.03
C ALA A 159 -19.13 -15.26 31.18
N ALA A 160 -19.68 -14.74 30.08
CA ALA A 160 -20.47 -15.57 29.15
C ALA A 160 -19.61 -16.67 28.51
N LEU A 161 -18.38 -16.36 28.08
CA LEU A 161 -17.45 -17.35 27.53
C LEU A 161 -17.11 -18.44 28.55
N GLU A 162 -16.82 -18.04 29.79
CA GLU A 162 -16.57 -18.96 30.91
C GLU A 162 -17.73 -19.96 31.07
N GLY A 163 -18.98 -19.47 31.07
CA GLY A 163 -20.16 -20.32 31.17
C GLY A 163 -20.42 -21.22 29.94
N CYS A 164 -19.95 -20.83 28.75
CA CYS A 164 -20.16 -21.60 27.52
C CYS A 164 -19.15 -22.73 27.32
N ILE A 165 -17.89 -22.54 27.78
CA ILE A 165 -16.80 -23.49 27.54
C ILE A 165 -17.15 -24.95 27.90
N PRO A 166 -17.80 -25.25 29.04
CA PRO A 166 -18.19 -26.62 29.35
C PRO A 166 -19.10 -27.28 28.32
N SER A 167 -19.90 -26.49 27.58
CA SER A 167 -20.80 -26.99 26.53
C SER A 167 -20.13 -27.11 25.15
N TRP A 168 -18.96 -26.50 24.96
CA TRP A 168 -18.24 -26.49 23.70
C TRP A 168 -17.37 -27.73 23.52
N THR A 169 -17.99 -28.90 23.39
CA THR A 169 -17.31 -30.21 23.31
C THR A 169 -16.29 -30.36 22.18
N ASN A 170 -16.33 -29.49 21.16
CA ASN A 170 -15.38 -29.51 20.05
C ASN A 170 -14.13 -28.66 20.31
N LEU A 171 -14.13 -27.80 21.33
CA LEU A 171 -13.09 -26.79 21.53
C LEU A 171 -11.75 -27.43 21.89
N ASN A 172 -10.86 -27.51 20.90
CA ASN A 172 -9.55 -28.14 21.04
C ASN A 172 -8.38 -27.18 20.77
N VAL A 173 -8.62 -25.98 20.23
CA VAL A 173 -7.61 -24.94 20.03
C VAL A 173 -7.98 -23.63 20.72
N LEU A 174 -7.07 -23.10 21.53
CA LEU A 174 -7.13 -21.75 22.07
C LEU A 174 -6.00 -20.92 21.50
N ASP A 175 -6.34 -19.80 20.86
CA ASP A 175 -5.38 -18.86 20.32
C ASP A 175 -5.49 -17.52 21.06
N ILE A 176 -4.45 -17.23 21.84
CA ILE A 176 -4.28 -15.96 22.56
C ILE A 176 -2.98 -15.27 22.12
N SER A 177 -2.48 -15.60 20.91
CA SER A 177 -1.33 -14.92 20.31
C SER A 177 -1.56 -13.42 20.10
N ALA A 178 -2.82 -12.98 20.11
CA ALA A 178 -3.22 -11.59 20.04
C ALA A 178 -3.29 -10.87 21.40
N TYR A 179 -3.12 -11.61 22.50
CA TYR A 179 -3.29 -11.10 23.85
C TYR A 179 -2.03 -10.34 24.28
N VAL A 180 -2.18 -9.07 24.68
CA VAL A 180 -1.06 -8.27 25.15
C VAL A 180 -0.91 -8.48 26.65
N TYR A 181 0.09 -9.27 27.02
CA TYR A 181 0.53 -9.37 28.40
C TYR A 181 1.19 -8.06 28.83
N ARG A 182 0.56 -7.38 29.80
CA ARG A 182 1.18 -6.29 30.58
C ARG A 182 2.02 -6.92 31.70
N ALA A 183 3.00 -6.18 32.21
CA ALA A 183 4.02 -6.66 33.15
C ALA A 183 3.50 -7.59 34.27
N PRO A 184 4.34 -8.52 34.78
CA PRO A 184 3.99 -9.44 35.86
C PRO A 184 3.38 -8.69 37.06
N GLY A 185 2.29 -9.23 37.61
CA GLY A 185 1.54 -8.66 38.75
C GLY A 185 0.11 -8.20 38.44
N TYR A 186 -0.28 -8.16 37.17
CA TYR A 186 -1.68 -7.89 36.79
C TYR A 186 -2.42 -9.21 36.55
N PRO A 187 -3.57 -9.46 37.22
CA PRO A 187 -4.38 -10.64 36.95
C PRO A 187 -4.73 -10.67 35.46
N MET A 188 -4.49 -11.80 34.80
CA MET A 188 -4.91 -11.94 33.42
C MET A 188 -6.43 -11.97 33.39
N ALA A 189 -7.05 -11.12 32.55
CA ALA A 189 -8.51 -11.10 32.37
C ALA A 189 -9.05 -12.47 31.89
N VAL A 190 -8.16 -13.36 31.44
CA VAL A 190 -8.44 -14.72 30.98
C VAL A 190 -8.19 -15.80 32.05
N GLU A 191 -7.85 -15.47 33.30
CA GLU A 191 -7.63 -16.50 34.34
C GLU A 191 -8.86 -17.38 34.57
N GLN A 192 -10.04 -16.77 34.65
CA GLN A 192 -11.29 -17.53 34.80
C GLN A 192 -11.58 -18.39 33.56
N LEU A 193 -11.20 -17.90 32.37
CA LEU A 193 -11.27 -18.68 31.14
C LEU A 193 -10.40 -19.94 31.23
N PHE A 194 -9.18 -19.83 31.76
CA PHE A 194 -8.31 -20.99 31.95
C PHE A 194 -8.87 -21.99 32.95
N LYS A 195 -9.52 -21.54 34.03
CA LYS A 195 -10.21 -22.45 34.96
C LYS A 195 -11.32 -23.23 34.26
N ALA A 196 -12.18 -22.55 33.49
CA ALA A 196 -13.24 -23.21 32.74
C ALA A 196 -12.69 -24.19 31.70
N LEU A 197 -11.62 -23.81 30.97
CA LEU A 197 -10.95 -24.68 30.01
C LEU A 197 -10.31 -25.91 30.67
N SER A 198 -9.63 -25.72 31.81
CA SER A 198 -9.02 -26.79 32.59
C SER A 198 -10.07 -27.77 33.10
N ALA A 199 -11.22 -27.26 33.59
CA ALA A 199 -12.34 -28.10 34.01
C ALA A 199 -12.94 -28.91 32.86
N ALA A 200 -13.00 -28.35 31.65
CA ALA A 200 -13.54 -29.03 30.46
C ALA A 200 -12.61 -30.12 29.88
N ARG A 201 -11.29 -30.07 30.16
CA ARG A 201 -10.29 -31.10 29.79
C ARG A 201 -10.26 -31.54 28.32
N GLN A 202 -10.53 -30.63 27.40
CA GLN A 202 -10.66 -30.92 25.97
C GLN A 202 -9.62 -30.23 25.08
N LEU A 203 -8.84 -29.31 25.65
CA LEU A 203 -7.89 -28.50 24.90
C LEU A 203 -6.66 -29.30 24.49
N HIS A 204 -6.25 -29.18 23.23
CA HIS A 204 -5.11 -29.88 22.64
C HIS A 204 -4.00 -28.94 22.20
N THR A 205 -4.35 -27.76 21.66
CA THR A 205 -3.38 -26.81 21.13
C THR A 205 -3.60 -25.42 21.71
N ILE A 206 -2.49 -24.78 22.07
CA ILE A 206 -2.48 -23.39 22.53
C ILE A 206 -1.58 -22.59 21.61
N VAL A 207 -2.05 -21.44 21.13
CA VAL A 207 -1.26 -20.53 20.30
C VAL A 207 -0.93 -19.27 21.10
N LEU A 208 0.36 -18.98 21.23
CA LEU A 208 0.93 -17.89 22.03
C LEU A 208 1.85 -17.01 21.16
N ASN A 209 2.13 -15.80 21.60
CA ASN A 209 3.06 -14.86 20.94
C ASN A 209 4.35 -14.60 21.71
N ARG A 210 4.47 -15.14 22.94
CA ARG A 210 5.57 -14.86 23.87
C ARG A 210 5.96 -16.13 24.62
N PRO A 211 7.25 -16.51 24.59
CA PRO A 211 7.76 -17.64 25.38
C PRO A 211 7.48 -17.50 26.88
N ALA A 212 7.54 -16.27 27.43
CA ALA A 212 7.32 -15.99 28.85
C ALA A 212 5.91 -16.36 29.37
N LEU A 213 4.95 -16.64 28.48
CA LEU A 213 3.60 -17.08 28.87
C LEU A 213 3.45 -18.60 28.94
N VAL A 214 4.41 -19.35 28.40
CA VAL A 214 4.30 -20.82 28.23
C VAL A 214 4.08 -21.50 29.58
N ASP A 215 4.95 -21.26 30.56
CA ASP A 215 4.86 -21.93 31.87
C ASP A 215 3.57 -21.58 32.62
N PHE A 216 3.20 -20.29 32.62
CA PHE A 216 1.98 -19.81 33.26
C PHE A 216 0.73 -20.48 32.67
N VAL A 217 0.61 -20.45 31.33
CA VAL A 217 -0.55 -21.00 30.63
C VAL A 217 -0.57 -22.53 30.73
N TYR A 218 0.60 -23.19 30.61
CA TYR A 218 0.72 -24.63 30.81
C TYR A 218 0.30 -25.03 32.22
N GLY A 219 0.76 -24.32 33.25
CA GLY A 219 0.37 -24.58 34.64
C GLY A 219 -1.14 -24.47 34.87
N ALA A 220 -1.78 -23.46 34.26
CA ALA A 220 -3.23 -23.25 34.35
C ALA A 220 -4.06 -24.31 33.61
N LEU A 221 -3.48 -24.95 32.59
CA LEU A 221 -4.15 -25.91 31.69
C LEU A 221 -3.54 -27.32 31.73
N LYS A 222 -2.78 -27.64 32.78
CA LYS A 222 -2.02 -28.90 32.92
C LYS A 222 -2.90 -30.15 32.90
N ASP A 223 -4.18 -30.01 33.24
CA ASP A 223 -5.16 -31.10 33.27
C ASP A 223 -5.83 -31.33 31.89
N CYS A 224 -5.53 -30.49 30.90
CA CYS A 224 -5.95 -30.69 29.51
C CYS A 224 -5.00 -31.63 28.77
N PRO A 225 -5.49 -32.38 27.76
CA PRO A 225 -4.68 -33.26 26.91
C PRO A 225 -3.86 -32.47 25.87
N LEU A 226 -3.03 -31.53 26.34
CA LEU A 226 -2.22 -30.66 25.48
C LEU A 226 -1.20 -31.49 24.67
N LYS A 227 -1.27 -31.32 23.35
CA LYS A 227 -0.36 -31.91 22.36
C LYS A 227 0.68 -30.91 21.86
N SER A 228 0.31 -29.62 21.76
CA SER A 228 1.23 -28.58 21.27
C SER A 228 0.96 -27.20 21.85
N ILE A 229 2.03 -26.40 21.97
CA ILE A 229 2.03 -24.98 22.32
C ILE A 229 2.75 -24.24 21.18
N VAL A 230 1.98 -23.68 20.26
CA VAL A 230 2.50 -23.00 19.07
C VAL A 230 2.88 -21.57 19.43
N LEU A 231 4.15 -21.20 19.23
CA LEU A 231 4.64 -19.83 19.40
C LEU A 231 4.74 -19.12 18.04
N VAL A 232 3.79 -18.23 17.78
CA VAL A 232 3.74 -17.38 16.58
C VAL A 232 4.61 -16.15 16.82
N HIS A 233 5.83 -16.17 16.29
CA HIS A 233 6.79 -15.08 16.48
C HIS A 233 6.75 -14.09 15.31
N SER A 234 6.68 -12.79 15.63
CA SER A 234 6.99 -11.74 14.66
C SER A 234 8.49 -11.44 14.55
N ASN A 235 9.30 -11.77 15.57
CA ASN A 235 10.73 -11.49 15.62
C ASN A 235 11.53 -12.71 16.13
N ALA A 236 12.25 -13.38 15.21
CA ALA A 236 13.07 -14.56 15.48
C ALA A 236 14.25 -14.34 16.47
N ARG A 237 14.54 -13.10 16.89
CA ARG A 237 15.65 -12.78 17.80
C ARG A 237 15.33 -12.92 19.28
N LEU A 238 14.05 -13.00 19.66
CA LEU A 238 13.63 -13.07 21.06
C LEU A 238 13.58 -14.50 21.63
N THR A 239 13.89 -15.51 20.82
CA THR A 239 13.80 -16.93 21.20
C THR A 239 14.96 -17.41 22.08
N ALA A 240 16.08 -16.68 22.17
CA ALA A 240 17.28 -17.20 22.82
C ALA A 240 17.31 -17.06 24.35
N ASN A 241 16.54 -16.16 24.96
CA ASN A 241 16.75 -15.78 26.38
C ASN A 241 15.53 -15.95 27.30
N GLY A 242 14.37 -16.36 26.77
CA GLY A 242 13.20 -16.66 27.60
C GLY A 242 13.16 -18.14 27.95
N GLY A 243 13.93 -18.57 28.96
CA GLY A 243 13.92 -19.96 29.40
C GLY A 243 12.52 -20.38 29.83
N ILE A 244 11.95 -21.38 29.15
CA ILE A 244 10.74 -22.08 29.60
C ILE A 244 11.20 -22.98 30.74
N ALA A 245 10.74 -22.70 31.97
CA ALA A 245 11.20 -23.38 33.18
C ALA A 245 10.67 -24.81 33.30
N THR A 246 9.49 -25.09 32.74
CA THR A 246 8.85 -26.40 32.83
C THR A 246 9.26 -27.28 31.64
N ASP A 247 10.08 -28.31 31.89
CA ASP A 247 10.55 -29.25 30.86
C ASP A 247 9.42 -29.85 30.02
N LYS A 248 8.30 -30.20 30.66
CA LYS A 248 7.14 -30.76 29.96
C LYS A 248 6.49 -29.74 29.03
N ALA A 249 6.41 -28.47 29.44
CA ALA A 249 5.89 -27.41 28.58
C ALA A 249 6.84 -27.14 27.41
N ALA A 250 8.15 -27.11 27.65
CA ALA A 250 9.17 -26.90 26.63
C ALA A 250 9.11 -27.96 25.51
N ARG A 251 8.83 -29.23 25.85
CA ARG A 251 8.66 -30.32 24.86
C ARG A 251 7.42 -30.18 23.97
N LEU A 252 6.41 -29.45 24.43
CA LEU A 252 5.20 -29.18 23.65
C LEU A 252 5.35 -27.97 22.73
N VAL A 253 6.41 -27.18 22.88
CA VAL A 253 6.55 -25.91 22.16
C VAL A 253 6.95 -26.15 20.70
N GLU A 254 6.15 -25.59 19.79
CA GLU A 254 6.41 -25.56 18.36
C GLU A 254 6.60 -24.10 17.90
N TYR A 255 7.67 -23.81 17.18
CA TYR A 255 7.93 -22.47 16.67
C TYR A 255 7.35 -22.30 15.28
N GLN A 256 6.37 -21.41 15.14
CA GLN A 256 5.82 -21.05 13.83
C GLN A 256 6.37 -19.69 13.39
N SER A 257 7.11 -19.68 12.29
CA SER A 257 7.53 -18.43 11.64
C SER A 257 6.28 -17.71 11.12
N ALA A 258 6.20 -16.39 11.31
CA ALA A 258 5.13 -15.57 10.74
C ALA A 258 5.01 -15.71 9.19
N GLN A 259 6.05 -16.20 8.52
CA GLN A 259 6.05 -16.49 7.08
C GLN A 259 5.74 -17.96 6.76
N SER A 260 5.92 -18.88 7.72
CA SER A 260 5.67 -20.32 7.57
C SER A 260 4.34 -20.68 8.24
N VAL A 261 3.25 -20.09 7.76
CA VAL A 261 1.96 -20.77 7.92
C VAL A 261 1.98 -21.84 6.86
N VAL A 262 1.97 -23.11 7.30
CA VAL A 262 1.83 -24.32 6.50
C VAL A 262 1.03 -23.96 5.26
N ALA A 263 1.68 -24.00 4.10
CA ALA A 263 0.94 -23.94 2.84
C ALA A 263 -0.17 -24.97 3.00
N GLU A 264 -1.43 -24.52 3.07
CA GLU A 264 -2.56 -25.45 3.05
C GLU A 264 -2.21 -26.43 1.94
N PRO A 265 -2.19 -27.75 2.23
CA PRO A 265 -1.62 -28.75 1.33
C PRO A 265 -2.13 -28.41 -0.04
N ALA A 266 -1.23 -27.93 -0.91
CA ALA A 266 -1.62 -27.42 -2.21
C ALA A 266 -2.45 -28.53 -2.80
N LEU A 267 -3.73 -28.25 -3.09
CA LEU A 267 -4.60 -29.21 -3.76
C LEU A 267 -3.77 -29.74 -4.91
N VAL A 268 -3.36 -31.01 -4.81
CA VAL A 268 -2.44 -31.62 -5.77
C VAL A 268 -3.07 -31.34 -7.12
N PRO A 269 -2.41 -30.58 -8.03
CA PRO A 269 -3.03 -30.17 -9.27
C PRO A 269 -3.48 -31.44 -9.97
N ARG A 270 -4.80 -31.64 -10.07
CA ARG A 270 -5.33 -32.75 -10.86
C ARG A 270 -4.77 -32.55 -12.26
N SER A 271 -4.12 -33.59 -12.78
CA SER A 271 -3.37 -33.66 -14.04
C SER A 271 -4.24 -33.30 -15.26
N ASN A 272 -4.61 -32.03 -15.39
CA ASN A 272 -5.24 -31.48 -16.58
C ASN A 272 -4.23 -30.50 -17.16
N ALA A 273 -3.33 -30.99 -18.02
CA ALA A 273 -2.40 -30.13 -18.74
C ALA A 273 -3.22 -29.15 -19.61
N PRO A 274 -3.29 -27.86 -19.28
CA PRO A 274 -4.09 -26.92 -20.05
C PRO A 274 -3.47 -26.75 -21.44
N MET A 275 -4.31 -26.58 -22.46
CA MET A 275 -3.91 -26.19 -23.82
C MET A 275 -3.19 -27.22 -24.71
N VAL A 276 -3.12 -28.50 -24.35
CA VAL A 276 -2.55 -29.56 -25.23
C VAL A 276 -3.14 -29.60 -26.66
N PRO A 277 -4.45 -29.32 -26.91
CA PRO A 277 -4.99 -29.34 -28.26
C PRO A 277 -4.77 -28.04 -29.07
N ALA A 278 -4.21 -26.97 -28.49
CA ALA A 278 -4.09 -25.68 -29.17
C ALA A 278 -2.85 -25.61 -30.08
N ASN A 279 -2.96 -24.91 -31.23
CA ASN A 279 -1.80 -24.61 -32.09
C ASN A 279 -0.71 -23.88 -31.28
N ARG A 280 0.55 -24.29 -31.48
CA ARG A 280 1.72 -23.72 -30.82
C ARG A 280 1.81 -22.20 -30.92
N ALA A 281 1.44 -21.60 -32.06
CA ALA A 281 1.47 -20.14 -32.23
C ALA A 281 0.47 -19.43 -31.30
N VAL A 282 -0.76 -19.96 -31.18
CA VAL A 282 -1.77 -19.44 -30.26
C VAL A 282 -1.31 -19.60 -28.82
N SER A 283 -0.75 -20.76 -28.50
CA SER A 283 -0.21 -21.02 -27.17
C SER A 283 1.00 -20.10 -26.86
N ASP A 284 1.90 -19.85 -27.82
CA ASP A 284 3.04 -18.94 -27.66
C ASP A 284 2.57 -17.51 -27.44
N SER A 285 1.58 -17.03 -28.20
CA SER A 285 1.00 -15.69 -28.02
C SER A 285 0.31 -15.53 -26.67
N VAL A 286 -0.42 -16.55 -26.20
CA VAL A 286 -1.03 -16.53 -24.86
C VAL A 286 0.04 -16.50 -23.78
N PHE A 287 1.07 -17.36 -23.87
CA PHE A 287 2.15 -17.37 -22.88
C PHE A 287 3.00 -16.11 -22.92
N GLU A 288 3.26 -15.55 -24.10
CA GLU A 288 3.95 -14.26 -24.24
C GLU A 288 3.13 -13.15 -23.59
N ARG A 289 1.80 -13.13 -23.74
CA ARG A 289 0.95 -12.15 -23.08
C ARG A 289 0.93 -12.33 -21.56
N ILE A 290 0.89 -13.56 -21.07
CA ILE A 290 1.00 -13.88 -19.64
C ILE A 290 2.37 -13.43 -19.11
N LEU A 291 3.45 -13.75 -19.83
CA LEU A 291 4.81 -13.36 -19.48
C LEU A 291 4.99 -11.85 -19.57
N HIS A 292 4.35 -11.16 -20.50
CA HIS A 292 4.33 -9.71 -20.55
C HIS A 292 3.75 -9.16 -19.25
N PHE A 293 2.57 -9.63 -18.81
CA PHE A 293 2.02 -9.18 -17.53
C PHE A 293 2.84 -9.60 -16.30
N ALA A 294 3.54 -10.73 -16.35
CA ALA A 294 4.37 -11.22 -15.24
C ALA A 294 5.76 -10.54 -15.16
N LEU A 295 6.35 -10.24 -16.32
CA LEU A 295 7.73 -9.78 -16.48
C LEU A 295 7.84 -8.29 -16.79
N TYR A 296 6.83 -7.68 -17.40
CA TYR A 296 6.83 -6.31 -17.88
C TYR A 296 5.60 -5.58 -17.37
N VAL A 297 5.79 -4.85 -16.25
CA VAL A 297 4.75 -3.97 -15.71
C VAL A 297 5.36 -2.60 -15.54
N PRO A 298 5.39 -1.78 -16.60
CA PRO A 298 5.99 -0.44 -16.59
C PRO A 298 5.50 0.43 -15.43
N GLU A 299 4.27 0.20 -14.97
CA GLU A 299 3.61 0.94 -13.91
C GLU A 299 4.10 0.59 -12.50
N LEU A 300 4.65 -0.62 -12.28
CA LEU A 300 5.07 -1.11 -10.96
C LEU A 300 6.57 -0.97 -10.67
N GLU A 301 7.39 -0.69 -11.67
CA GLU A 301 8.83 -0.92 -11.60
C GLU A 301 9.69 0.24 -11.07
N PHE A 302 9.12 1.42 -10.88
CA PHE A 302 9.91 2.64 -10.65
C PHE A 302 9.68 3.30 -9.30
N ASP A 303 8.98 2.64 -8.38
CA ASP A 303 9.13 3.00 -6.97
C ASP A 303 10.41 2.34 -6.44
N PRO A 304 11.51 3.08 -6.17
CA PRO A 304 12.73 2.52 -5.60
C PRO A 304 12.50 1.85 -4.23
N ALA A 305 11.40 2.17 -3.54
CA ALA A 305 11.00 1.49 -2.32
C ALA A 305 10.39 0.09 -2.58
N PHE A 306 9.89 -0.17 -3.78
CA PHE A 306 9.29 -1.44 -4.14
C PHE A 306 10.38 -2.47 -4.49
N LYS A 307 10.57 -3.46 -3.60
CA LYS A 307 11.34 -4.65 -3.93
C LYS A 307 10.49 -5.54 -4.82
N ALA A 308 10.55 -5.31 -6.13
CA ALA A 308 9.95 -6.24 -7.07
C ALA A 308 10.51 -7.66 -6.82
N PRO A 309 9.65 -8.69 -6.74
CA PRO A 309 10.12 -10.06 -6.62
C PRO A 309 11.01 -10.40 -7.82
N SER A 310 11.97 -11.31 -7.61
CA SER A 310 12.80 -11.79 -8.71
C SER A 310 11.91 -12.39 -9.80
N ARG A 311 12.09 -11.93 -11.04
CA ARG A 311 11.36 -12.40 -12.21
C ARG A 311 12.08 -13.52 -12.96
N LEU A 312 13.34 -13.78 -12.60
CA LEU A 312 14.13 -14.87 -13.16
C LEU A 312 13.45 -16.24 -13.07
N PRO A 313 12.73 -16.61 -11.99
CA PRO A 313 12.08 -17.91 -11.89
C PRO A 313 11.12 -18.21 -13.06
N PHE A 314 10.46 -17.20 -13.65
CA PHE A 314 9.60 -17.40 -14.82
C PHE A 314 10.40 -17.90 -16.02
N LEU A 315 11.60 -17.37 -16.27
CA LEU A 315 12.46 -17.82 -17.36
C LEU A 315 13.02 -19.23 -17.13
N LEU A 316 13.05 -19.68 -15.88
CA LEU A 316 13.57 -21.00 -15.49
C LEU A 316 12.51 -22.10 -15.49
N VAL A 317 11.23 -21.77 -15.74
CA VAL A 317 10.15 -22.77 -15.82
C VAL A 317 10.39 -23.76 -16.96
N SER A 318 10.78 -23.27 -18.14
CA SER A 318 11.08 -24.11 -19.31
C SER A 318 11.90 -23.37 -20.36
N LYS A 319 12.52 -24.10 -21.30
CA LYS A 319 13.20 -23.51 -22.48
C LYS A 319 12.27 -22.61 -23.30
N ARG A 320 10.97 -22.93 -23.34
CA ARG A 320 9.95 -22.15 -24.04
C ARG A 320 9.73 -20.80 -23.35
N PHE A 321 9.57 -20.80 -22.03
CA PHE A 321 9.45 -19.58 -21.23
C PHE A 321 10.71 -18.73 -21.31
N HIS A 322 11.90 -19.36 -21.31
CA HIS A 322 13.14 -18.66 -21.56
C HIS A 322 13.11 -17.92 -22.90
N LYS A 323 12.79 -18.62 -24.01
CA LYS A 323 12.74 -18.02 -25.35
C LYS A 323 11.75 -16.85 -25.45
N LEU A 324 10.52 -17.04 -24.96
CA LEU A 324 9.45 -16.03 -25.04
C LEU A 324 9.68 -14.86 -24.07
N GLY A 325 10.25 -15.13 -22.90
CA GLY A 325 10.39 -14.16 -21.84
C GLY A 325 11.71 -13.38 -21.85
N LEU A 326 12.73 -13.80 -22.60
CA LEU A 326 14.07 -13.19 -22.51
C LEU A 326 14.08 -11.71 -22.90
N GLY A 327 13.46 -11.35 -24.03
CA GLY A 327 13.31 -9.95 -24.46
C GLY A 327 12.51 -9.14 -23.45
N LEU A 328 11.36 -9.67 -23.01
CA LEU A 328 10.50 -9.05 -21.99
C LEU A 328 11.23 -8.83 -20.66
N TYR A 329 12.14 -9.72 -20.28
CA TYR A 329 12.93 -9.62 -19.06
C TYR A 329 13.95 -8.48 -19.12
N TYR A 330 14.60 -8.27 -20.27
CA TYR A 330 15.59 -7.19 -20.44
C TYR A 330 14.97 -5.85 -20.89
N ALA A 331 13.72 -5.86 -21.36
CA ALA A 331 13.00 -4.65 -21.74
C ALA A 331 13.00 -3.58 -20.65
N CYS A 332 13.00 -3.99 -19.39
CA CYS A 332 13.24 -3.13 -18.24
C CYS A 332 14.41 -3.64 -17.38
N THR A 333 15.58 -3.03 -17.57
CA THR A 333 16.79 -3.43 -16.86
C THR A 333 17.07 -2.49 -15.68
N THR A 334 17.38 -3.08 -14.51
CA THR A 334 17.77 -2.34 -13.31
C THR A 334 19.17 -2.72 -12.85
N LEU A 335 20.05 -1.72 -12.71
CA LEU A 335 21.45 -1.88 -12.30
C LEU A 335 21.65 -1.26 -10.91
N LYS A 336 21.98 -2.08 -9.91
CA LYS A 336 22.09 -1.66 -8.49
C LYS A 336 23.52 -1.72 -7.96
N ARG A 337 24.34 -2.62 -8.50
CA ARG A 337 25.73 -2.87 -8.08
C ARG A 337 26.66 -2.67 -9.26
N SER A 338 27.93 -2.36 -8.98
CA SER A 338 28.97 -2.23 -10.03
C SER A 338 29.11 -3.51 -10.86
N SER A 339 28.95 -4.69 -10.24
CA SER A 339 28.96 -5.99 -10.93
C SER A 339 27.82 -6.16 -11.93
N ASP A 340 26.67 -5.50 -11.70
CA ASP A 340 25.51 -5.62 -12.58
C ASP A 340 25.78 -4.97 -13.93
N PHE A 341 26.53 -3.84 -13.97
CA PHE A 341 26.92 -3.18 -15.21
C PHE A 341 27.83 -4.05 -16.06
N TRP A 342 28.83 -4.67 -15.44
CA TRP A 342 29.72 -5.58 -16.15
C TRP A 342 28.96 -6.82 -16.64
N ALA A 343 28.14 -7.45 -15.79
CA ALA A 343 27.34 -8.59 -16.23
C ALA A 343 26.40 -8.23 -17.37
N PHE A 344 25.77 -7.06 -17.31
CA PHE A 344 24.87 -6.58 -18.36
C PHE A 344 25.62 -6.25 -19.65
N SER A 345 26.79 -5.62 -19.58
CA SER A 345 27.62 -5.39 -20.77
C SER A 345 28.02 -6.72 -21.42
N GLN A 346 28.42 -7.73 -20.65
CA GLN A 346 28.70 -9.07 -21.19
C GLN A 346 27.48 -9.72 -21.84
N ILE A 347 26.29 -9.54 -21.25
CA ILE A 347 25.04 -10.04 -21.83
C ILE A 347 24.75 -9.37 -23.17
N LEU A 348 24.89 -8.04 -23.27
CA LEU A 348 24.67 -7.30 -24.52
C LEU A 348 25.72 -7.70 -25.57
N THR A 349 26.99 -7.86 -25.20
CA THR A 349 28.03 -8.37 -26.11
C THR A 349 27.70 -9.75 -26.65
N LYS A 350 27.19 -10.65 -25.79
CA LYS A 350 26.84 -12.02 -26.18
C LYS A 350 25.53 -12.08 -26.98
N HIS A 351 24.60 -11.17 -26.71
CA HIS A 351 23.24 -11.17 -27.25
C HIS A 351 22.86 -9.76 -27.73
N ALA A 352 23.55 -9.26 -28.75
CA ALA A 352 23.41 -7.87 -29.23
C ALA A 352 21.96 -7.45 -29.56
N HIS A 353 21.14 -8.39 -30.06
CA HIS A 353 19.72 -8.13 -30.33
C HIS A 353 18.93 -7.67 -29.09
N LEU A 354 19.35 -8.06 -27.87
CA LEU A 354 18.71 -7.61 -26.64
C LEU A 354 18.88 -6.10 -26.41
N GLY A 355 19.92 -5.46 -26.94
CA GLY A 355 20.09 -4.01 -26.85
C GLY A 355 18.92 -3.24 -27.46
N ALA A 356 18.37 -3.74 -28.57
CA ALA A 356 17.19 -3.19 -29.21
C ALA A 356 15.87 -3.51 -28.47
N GLU A 357 15.89 -4.47 -27.54
CA GLU A 357 14.73 -4.81 -26.70
C GLU A 357 14.68 -3.95 -25.43
N VAL A 358 15.81 -3.38 -24.98
CA VAL A 358 15.87 -2.56 -23.76
C VAL A 358 15.15 -1.23 -23.98
N ARG A 359 13.95 -1.11 -23.40
CA ARG A 359 13.12 0.11 -23.45
C ARG A 359 13.34 1.01 -22.25
N SER A 360 13.69 0.44 -21.10
CA SER A 360 13.91 1.20 -19.87
C SER A 360 15.17 0.75 -19.12
N LEU A 361 15.97 1.72 -18.69
CA LEU A 361 17.16 1.51 -17.88
C LEU A 361 17.07 2.28 -16.56
N ALA A 362 17.08 1.58 -15.43
CA ALA A 362 17.12 2.17 -14.10
C ALA A 362 18.47 1.92 -13.42
N ILE A 363 19.12 2.98 -12.98
CA ILE A 363 20.43 2.98 -12.34
C ILE A 363 20.27 3.47 -10.90
N TYR A 364 20.34 2.52 -9.95
CA TYR A 364 20.25 2.80 -8.51
C TYR A 364 21.58 2.59 -7.78
N TRP A 365 22.65 2.35 -8.52
CA TRP A 365 23.99 2.27 -7.93
C TRP A 365 24.27 3.55 -7.14
N ARG A 366 24.87 3.38 -5.96
CA ARG A 366 25.42 4.44 -5.12
C ARG A 366 26.85 4.05 -4.82
N PRO A 367 27.87 4.81 -5.26
CA PRO A 367 29.22 4.58 -4.78
C PRO A 367 29.20 4.71 -3.26
N GLN A 368 29.72 3.69 -2.56
CA GLN A 368 29.96 3.84 -1.13
C GLN A 368 31.01 4.94 -0.97
N TYR A 369 30.71 5.99 -0.21
CA TYR A 369 31.50 7.23 -0.04
C TYR A 369 32.98 7.04 0.35
N SER A 370 33.43 5.80 0.57
CA SER A 370 34.78 5.44 1.01
C SER A 370 35.60 4.66 -0.04
N LYS A 371 35.16 4.54 -1.29
CA LYS A 371 35.84 3.69 -2.30
C LYS A 371 36.54 4.50 -3.38
N SER A 372 37.70 3.98 -3.77
CA SER A 372 38.67 4.55 -4.72
C SER A 372 38.08 4.89 -6.09
N ASP A 373 38.68 5.88 -6.75
CA ASP A 373 38.40 6.33 -8.12
C ASP A 373 38.16 5.17 -9.12
N THR A 374 38.82 4.04 -8.87
CA THR A 374 38.68 2.79 -9.66
C THR A 374 37.24 2.28 -9.80
N GLN A 375 36.35 2.45 -8.82
CA GLN A 375 34.97 1.98 -8.95
C GLN A 375 34.13 2.88 -9.86
N LEU A 376 34.40 4.18 -9.78
CA LEU A 376 33.74 5.19 -10.59
C LEU A 376 34.19 5.07 -12.04
N GLU A 377 35.49 4.88 -12.27
CA GLU A 377 36.05 4.55 -13.58
C GLU A 377 35.45 3.26 -14.16
N ARG A 378 35.34 2.19 -13.36
CA ARG A 378 34.68 0.94 -13.82
C ARG A 378 33.23 1.17 -14.20
N PHE A 379 32.49 1.97 -13.43
CA PHE A 379 31.13 2.34 -13.79
C PHE A 379 31.10 3.09 -15.12
N TYR A 380 31.97 4.08 -15.31
CA TYR A 380 32.05 4.85 -16.55
C TYR A 380 32.42 4.00 -17.76
N ASN A 381 33.43 3.13 -17.62
CA ASN A 381 33.86 2.22 -18.66
C ASN A 381 32.73 1.27 -19.08
N ASN A 382 32.01 0.67 -18.13
CA ASN A 382 30.89 -0.20 -18.47
C ASN A 382 29.71 0.55 -19.07
N MET A 383 29.41 1.77 -18.61
CA MET A 383 28.36 2.59 -19.21
C MET A 383 28.69 2.96 -20.66
N ASN A 384 29.95 3.28 -20.95
CA ASN A 384 30.40 3.55 -22.33
C ASN A 384 30.25 2.33 -23.24
N LEU A 385 30.30 1.11 -22.70
CA LEU A 385 30.03 -0.13 -23.44
C LEU A 385 28.53 -0.41 -23.61
N ILE A 386 27.72 -0.07 -22.60
CA ILE A 386 26.27 -0.36 -22.60
C ILE A 386 25.53 0.61 -23.53
N LEU A 387 25.76 1.92 -23.39
CA LEU A 387 24.94 2.96 -24.04
C LEU A 387 24.85 2.86 -25.57
N PRO A 388 25.92 2.49 -26.32
CA PRO A 388 25.84 2.33 -27.77
C PRO A 388 24.84 1.26 -28.22
N GLU A 389 24.58 0.25 -27.39
CA GLU A 389 23.70 -0.89 -27.71
C GLU A 389 22.20 -0.56 -27.49
N LEU A 390 21.89 0.52 -26.75
CA LEU A 390 20.53 0.83 -26.29
C LEU A 390 19.76 1.75 -27.26
N SER A 391 19.77 1.42 -28.56
CA SER A 391 19.13 2.24 -29.60
C SER A 391 17.62 2.46 -29.40
N ALA A 392 16.95 1.53 -28.71
CA ALA A 392 15.52 1.51 -28.47
C ALA A 392 15.10 2.12 -27.12
N LEU A 393 16.03 2.76 -26.39
CA LEU A 393 15.80 3.26 -25.04
C LEU A 393 14.77 4.39 -25.03
N VAL A 394 13.65 4.17 -24.35
CA VAL A 394 12.55 5.13 -24.19
C VAL A 394 12.64 5.84 -22.85
N ARG A 395 13.11 5.16 -21.80
CA ARG A 395 13.17 5.69 -20.44
C ARG A 395 14.54 5.46 -19.81
N ILE A 396 15.08 6.48 -19.14
CA ILE A 396 16.23 6.34 -18.24
C ILE A 396 15.96 6.96 -16.87
N THR A 397 16.40 6.26 -15.82
CA THR A 397 16.42 6.76 -14.44
C THR A 397 17.79 6.60 -13.81
N CYS A 398 18.41 7.69 -13.40
CA CYS A 398 19.70 7.71 -12.71
C CYS A 398 19.73 8.85 -11.67
N MET A 399 19.22 8.61 -10.47
CA MET A 399 19.15 9.62 -9.39
C MET A 399 20.18 9.40 -8.27
N SER A 400 20.62 8.16 -8.10
CA SER A 400 21.42 7.74 -6.96
C SER A 400 22.90 8.10 -7.08
N THR A 401 23.42 8.23 -8.30
CA THR A 401 24.81 8.59 -8.58
C THR A 401 24.81 9.73 -9.59
N PRO A 402 25.55 10.82 -9.35
CA PRO A 402 25.73 11.87 -10.34
C PRO A 402 26.39 11.30 -11.60
N LEU A 403 25.76 11.49 -12.74
CA LEU A 403 26.32 11.17 -14.06
C LEU A 403 27.31 12.26 -14.46
N PRO A 404 28.50 11.91 -14.98
CA PRO A 404 29.35 12.86 -15.66
C PRO A 404 28.61 13.51 -16.80
N LEU A 405 28.81 14.83 -16.94
CA LEU A 405 28.24 15.59 -18.04
C LEU A 405 28.50 14.95 -19.41
N ALA A 406 29.73 14.50 -19.68
CA ALA A 406 30.10 13.88 -20.95
C ALA A 406 29.27 12.62 -21.25
N MET A 407 28.96 11.84 -20.21
CA MET A 407 28.14 10.63 -20.34
C MET A 407 26.68 10.99 -20.61
N PHE A 408 26.14 11.98 -19.89
CA PHE A 408 24.77 12.45 -20.15
C PHE A 408 24.63 13.04 -21.56
N ALA A 409 25.62 13.80 -22.03
CA ALA A 409 25.65 14.31 -23.41
C ALA A 409 25.79 13.19 -24.45
N ALA A 410 26.58 12.15 -24.18
CA ALA A 410 26.66 10.97 -25.05
C ALA A 410 25.32 10.22 -25.12
N LEU A 411 24.66 10.05 -23.97
CA LEU A 411 23.34 9.45 -23.88
C LEU A 411 22.28 10.26 -24.64
N ALA A 412 22.23 11.58 -24.43
CA ALA A 412 21.30 12.45 -25.13
C ALA A 412 21.52 12.39 -26.65
N ARG A 413 22.77 12.42 -27.12
CA ARG A 413 23.07 12.31 -28.56
C ARG A 413 22.67 10.96 -29.17
N ARG A 414 22.87 9.86 -28.45
CA ARG A 414 22.60 8.51 -28.96
C ARG A 414 21.12 8.13 -28.89
N CYS A 415 20.49 8.42 -27.76
CA CYS A 415 19.15 7.95 -27.44
C CYS A 415 18.12 9.09 -27.45
N GLY A 416 18.50 10.36 -27.63
CA GLY A 416 17.56 11.49 -27.52
C GLY A 416 16.43 11.49 -28.54
N ALA A 417 16.62 10.78 -29.66
CA ALA A 417 15.59 10.57 -30.67
C ALA A 417 14.55 9.50 -30.29
N THR A 418 14.77 8.72 -29.23
CA THR A 418 13.86 7.68 -28.72
C THR A 418 13.47 7.90 -27.25
N LEU A 419 14.26 8.64 -26.48
CA LEU A 419 14.00 8.97 -25.08
C LEU A 419 12.77 9.87 -24.93
N GLU A 420 11.78 9.34 -24.25
CA GLU A 420 10.55 10.04 -23.85
C GLU A 420 10.60 10.47 -22.38
N GLU A 421 11.31 9.72 -21.52
CA GLU A 421 11.42 10.02 -20.10
C GLU A 421 12.86 9.98 -19.62
N VAL A 422 13.34 11.10 -19.08
CA VAL A 422 14.71 11.27 -18.60
C VAL A 422 14.69 11.68 -17.15
N THR A 423 15.25 10.86 -16.28
CA THR A 423 15.43 11.18 -14.86
C THR A 423 16.91 11.10 -14.52
N VAL A 424 17.56 12.22 -14.25
CA VAL A 424 19.02 12.29 -14.11
C VAL A 424 19.47 13.20 -12.97
N HIS A 425 20.49 12.73 -12.26
CA HIS A 425 21.36 13.55 -11.43
C HIS A 425 22.67 13.75 -12.20
N VAL A 426 23.04 15.00 -12.50
CA VAL A 426 24.29 15.31 -13.23
C VAL A 426 25.30 15.95 -12.28
N GLU A 427 26.54 15.46 -12.33
CA GLU A 427 27.65 15.96 -11.53
C GLU A 427 27.86 17.47 -11.75
N LYS A 428 28.12 18.20 -10.66
CA LYS A 428 28.45 19.63 -10.71
C LYS A 428 29.76 19.83 -11.46
N LYS A 429 29.71 20.55 -12.58
CA LYS A 429 30.88 20.98 -13.35
C LYS A 429 30.75 22.45 -13.75
N GLU A 430 31.77 22.95 -14.44
CA GLU A 430 31.80 24.28 -15.04
C GLU A 430 30.61 24.53 -15.98
N SER A 431 30.40 25.80 -16.35
CA SER A 431 29.24 26.23 -17.12
C SER A 431 29.15 25.53 -18.48
N VAL A 432 27.97 25.03 -18.81
CA VAL A 432 27.73 24.29 -20.07
C VAL A 432 26.75 25.06 -20.95
N ASN A 433 26.92 24.95 -22.26
CA ASN A 433 25.89 25.36 -23.20
C ASN A 433 24.71 24.37 -23.14
N ALA A 434 23.56 24.87 -22.70
CA ALA A 434 22.38 24.05 -22.52
C ALA A 434 21.82 23.49 -23.84
N VAL A 435 22.05 24.15 -24.99
CA VAL A 435 21.64 23.64 -26.31
C VAL A 435 22.29 22.30 -26.60
N ASP A 436 23.60 22.18 -26.36
CA ASP A 436 24.35 20.95 -26.67
C ASP A 436 23.83 19.75 -25.86
N LEU A 437 23.28 20.04 -24.68
CA LEU A 437 22.80 19.03 -23.76
C LEU A 437 21.36 18.58 -24.09
N PHE A 438 20.48 19.53 -24.38
CA PHE A 438 19.05 19.29 -24.47
C PHE A 438 18.51 19.22 -25.90
N ALA A 439 19.18 19.81 -26.90
CA ALA A 439 18.74 19.76 -28.30
C ALA A 439 18.58 18.33 -28.87
N PRO A 440 19.39 17.33 -28.46
CA PRO A 440 19.17 15.95 -28.89
C PRO A 440 17.88 15.31 -28.36
N LEU A 441 17.32 15.79 -27.24
CA LEU A 441 16.17 15.21 -26.54
C LEU A 441 14.83 15.59 -27.18
N ARG A 442 14.70 15.35 -28.49
CA ARG A 442 13.57 15.81 -29.30
C ARG A 442 12.25 15.14 -28.95
N ARG A 443 12.28 13.91 -28.43
CA ARG A 443 11.09 13.16 -28.00
C ARG A 443 10.83 13.22 -26.50
N CYS A 444 11.64 13.94 -25.74
CA CYS A 444 11.52 13.97 -24.29
C CYS A 444 10.21 14.66 -23.89
N ARG A 445 9.32 13.90 -23.24
CA ARG A 445 8.04 14.34 -22.69
C ARG A 445 8.12 14.59 -21.19
N LYS A 446 9.03 13.90 -20.50
CA LYS A 446 9.26 14.07 -19.05
C LYS A 446 10.74 14.21 -18.73
N LEU A 447 11.09 15.29 -18.03
CA LEU A 447 12.43 15.55 -17.53
C LEU A 447 12.41 15.70 -16.01
N VAL A 448 13.13 14.83 -15.30
CA VAL A 448 13.44 14.98 -13.88
C VAL A 448 14.90 15.36 -13.75
N TRP A 449 15.15 16.58 -13.29
CA TRP A 449 16.48 17.18 -13.22
C TRP A 449 16.95 17.37 -11.77
N SER A 450 18.20 16.96 -11.51
CA SER A 450 18.90 17.19 -10.25
C SER A 450 20.36 17.56 -10.53
N SER A 451 20.71 18.84 -10.50
CA SER A 451 22.10 19.28 -10.63
C SER A 451 22.26 20.75 -10.28
N GLU A 452 23.32 21.09 -9.52
CA GLU A 452 23.75 22.47 -9.29
C GLU A 452 24.63 23.07 -10.42
N MET A 453 24.68 22.42 -11.57
CA MET A 453 25.43 22.92 -12.73
C MET A 453 24.89 24.27 -13.21
N SER A 454 25.82 25.18 -13.55
CA SER A 454 25.47 26.45 -14.19
C SER A 454 25.37 26.30 -15.71
N PHE A 455 24.48 27.07 -16.30
CA PHE A 455 24.26 27.12 -17.75
C PHE A 455 24.55 28.50 -18.32
N ASN A 456 25.14 28.53 -19.51
CA ASN A 456 25.25 29.74 -20.33
C ASN A 456 23.91 29.98 -21.04
N VAL A 457 23.44 31.23 -21.06
CA VAL A 457 22.14 31.60 -21.62
C VAL A 457 22.26 31.67 -23.15
N GLY A 458 21.81 30.61 -23.81
CA GLY A 458 21.64 30.56 -25.25
C GLY A 458 20.79 29.34 -25.59
N PHE A 459 19.63 29.54 -26.22
CA PHE A 459 18.77 28.45 -26.65
C PHE A 459 18.25 28.67 -28.05
N ASP A 460 18.15 27.58 -28.79
CA ASP A 460 17.22 27.52 -29.90
C ASP A 460 15.79 27.36 -29.36
N GLY A 461 14.80 27.92 -30.03
CA GLY A 461 13.39 27.79 -29.62
C GLY A 461 12.81 26.38 -29.82
N ARG A 462 13.61 25.38 -30.24
CA ARG A 462 13.13 24.04 -30.65
C ARG A 462 13.51 22.93 -29.66
N THR A 463 14.50 23.18 -28.80
CA THR A 463 14.94 22.29 -27.74
C THR A 463 13.77 21.92 -26.82
N LEU A 464 13.62 20.64 -26.48
CA LEU A 464 12.56 20.14 -25.57
C LEU A 464 11.13 20.56 -25.95
N SER A 465 10.86 20.74 -27.25
CA SER A 465 9.54 21.18 -27.74
C SER A 465 8.39 20.26 -27.33
N ASN A 466 8.64 18.95 -27.16
CA ASN A 466 7.66 17.94 -26.72
C ASN A 466 7.57 17.76 -25.20
N LEU A 467 8.25 18.57 -24.39
CA LEU A 467 8.27 18.42 -22.94
C LEU A 467 6.90 18.77 -22.33
N GLU A 468 6.29 17.80 -21.67
CA GLU A 468 4.98 17.89 -21.00
C GLU A 468 5.11 18.03 -19.48
N GLU A 469 6.07 17.31 -18.88
CA GLU A 469 6.34 17.28 -17.44
C GLU A 469 7.79 17.65 -17.13
N LEU A 470 7.98 18.68 -16.29
CA LEU A 470 9.28 19.05 -15.73
C LEU A 470 9.27 18.86 -14.21
N VAL A 471 10.21 18.06 -13.71
CA VAL A 471 10.43 17.87 -12.27
C VAL A 471 11.81 18.40 -11.92
N ILE A 472 11.89 19.33 -11.00
CA ILE A 472 13.13 19.91 -10.51
C ILE A 472 13.35 19.41 -9.09
N GLN A 473 14.52 18.83 -8.79
CA GLN A 473 14.88 18.39 -7.44
C GLN A 473 15.97 19.26 -6.82
N GLU A 474 17.02 19.52 -7.60
CA GLU A 474 18.13 20.39 -7.24
C GLU A 474 18.50 21.17 -8.49
N MET A 475 18.66 22.49 -8.37
CA MET A 475 19.04 23.32 -9.51
C MET A 475 19.86 24.55 -9.13
N HIS A 476 20.77 24.91 -10.02
CA HIS A 476 21.37 26.24 -10.06
C HIS A 476 20.37 27.29 -10.56
N HIS A 477 20.59 28.58 -10.25
CA HIS A 477 19.67 29.65 -10.68
C HIS A 477 19.67 29.88 -12.18
N SER A 478 20.84 29.70 -12.83
CA SER A 478 20.92 29.80 -14.28
C SER A 478 20.18 28.69 -15.02
N PHE A 479 19.89 27.54 -14.39
CA PHE A 479 19.04 26.51 -15.00
C PHE A 479 17.59 27.01 -15.18
N ALA A 480 17.03 27.69 -14.18
CA ALA A 480 15.68 28.23 -14.30
C ALA A 480 15.59 29.33 -15.37
N GLY A 481 16.59 30.21 -15.44
CA GLY A 481 16.68 31.21 -16.50
C GLY A 481 16.84 30.57 -17.88
N ALA A 482 17.69 29.54 -17.96
CA ALA A 482 17.93 28.77 -19.16
C ALA A 482 16.64 28.11 -19.70
N ILE A 483 15.96 27.30 -18.87
CA ILE A 483 14.69 26.66 -19.24
C ILE A 483 13.60 27.69 -19.56
N ALA A 484 13.56 28.82 -18.82
CA ALA A 484 12.64 29.90 -19.13
C ALA A 484 12.91 30.55 -20.50
N CYS A 485 14.09 30.43 -21.10
CA CYS A 485 14.31 30.91 -22.47
C CYS A 485 13.86 29.92 -23.55
N ILE A 486 13.55 28.67 -23.18
CA ILE A 486 13.15 27.63 -24.14
C ILE A 486 11.68 27.76 -24.48
N GLY A 487 11.34 27.65 -25.76
CA GLY A 487 9.97 27.47 -26.20
C GLY A 487 9.44 26.10 -25.76
N LEU A 488 8.79 26.02 -24.59
CA LEU A 488 8.10 24.81 -24.12
C LEU A 488 6.58 24.94 -24.39
N PRO A 489 6.08 24.62 -25.60
CA PRO A 489 4.68 24.79 -25.95
C PRO A 489 3.77 23.75 -25.25
N HIS A 490 4.27 22.56 -24.97
CA HIS A 490 3.50 21.44 -24.41
C HIS A 490 3.62 21.29 -22.89
N LEU A 491 4.42 22.13 -22.22
CA LEU A 491 4.62 22.05 -20.77
C LEU A 491 3.29 22.31 -20.05
N SER A 492 2.78 21.26 -19.41
CA SER A 492 1.52 21.30 -18.68
C SER A 492 1.69 20.95 -17.21
N ARG A 493 2.78 20.27 -16.84
CA ARG A 493 3.05 19.83 -15.47
C ARG A 493 4.42 20.28 -14.99
N LEU A 494 4.45 20.96 -13.85
CA LEU A 494 5.68 21.40 -13.18
C LEU A 494 5.70 20.88 -11.74
N ILE A 495 6.75 20.17 -11.36
CA ILE A 495 6.96 19.67 -10.00
C ILE A 495 8.26 20.26 -9.47
N ILE A 496 8.17 21.10 -8.45
CA ILE A 496 9.30 21.66 -7.74
C ILE A 496 9.49 20.85 -6.46
N ARG A 497 10.69 20.30 -6.30
CA ARG A 497 11.22 19.70 -5.08
C ARG A 497 12.54 20.44 -4.83
N GLY A 498 12.86 20.85 -3.60
CA GLY A 498 14.11 21.57 -3.41
C GLY A 498 14.27 22.27 -2.07
N ASP A 499 15.43 22.91 -1.93
CA ASP A 499 15.86 23.64 -0.74
C ASP A 499 14.92 24.83 -0.46
N PRO A 500 14.37 24.95 0.76
CA PRO A 500 13.43 26.00 1.17
C PRO A 500 13.83 27.46 0.88
N ASN A 501 15.10 27.76 0.63
CA ASN A 501 15.60 29.13 0.76
C ASN A 501 15.57 29.99 -0.52
N ASN A 502 14.74 29.66 -1.52
CA ASN A 502 15.21 29.96 -2.86
C ASN A 502 14.14 30.19 -3.96
N THR A 503 13.85 31.46 -4.25
CA THR A 503 12.88 31.96 -5.26
C THR A 503 13.30 31.78 -6.73
N LYS A 504 14.22 30.86 -7.03
CA LYS A 504 14.83 30.67 -8.36
C LYS A 504 13.84 30.31 -9.48
N TYR A 505 12.64 29.81 -9.16
CA TYR A 505 11.65 29.36 -10.15
C TYR A 505 10.79 30.49 -10.72
N THR A 506 10.95 31.72 -10.22
CA THR A 506 10.14 32.89 -10.60
C THR A 506 10.14 33.14 -12.12
N PRO A 507 11.29 33.17 -12.83
CA PRO A 507 11.30 33.40 -14.28
C PRO A 507 10.54 32.32 -15.06
N LEU A 508 10.66 31.06 -14.63
CA LEU A 508 9.99 29.93 -15.26
C LEU A 508 8.47 30.05 -15.14
N LEU A 509 7.96 30.36 -13.95
CA LEU A 509 6.52 30.57 -13.71
C LEU A 509 5.99 31.82 -14.43
N GLN A 510 6.81 32.87 -14.57
CA GLN A 510 6.42 34.07 -15.31
C GLN A 510 6.20 33.79 -16.79
N LEU A 511 7.08 33.02 -17.44
CA LEU A 511 6.96 32.76 -18.87
C LEU A 511 6.03 31.59 -19.21
N HIS A 512 6.06 30.52 -18.41
CA HIS A 512 5.33 29.28 -18.72
C HIS A 512 4.09 29.05 -17.86
N GLY A 513 3.84 29.87 -16.83
CA GLY A 513 2.72 29.66 -15.91
C GLY A 513 1.35 29.55 -16.60
N THR A 514 1.13 30.30 -17.68
CA THR A 514 -0.10 30.24 -18.48
C THR A 514 -0.36 28.91 -19.17
N LYS A 515 0.66 28.06 -19.32
CA LYS A 515 0.56 26.74 -19.95
C LYS A 515 0.31 25.62 -18.93
N LEU A 516 0.64 25.87 -17.66
CA LEU A 516 0.58 24.87 -16.60
C LEU A 516 -0.87 24.54 -16.24
N ARG A 517 -1.17 23.24 -16.24
CA ARG A 517 -2.37 22.61 -15.69
C ARG A 517 -2.12 21.98 -14.34
N GLU A 518 -0.91 21.49 -14.09
CA GLU A 518 -0.54 20.90 -12.81
C GLU A 518 0.74 21.55 -12.25
N LEU A 519 0.69 21.93 -10.97
CA LEU A 519 1.84 22.48 -10.25
C LEU A 519 1.98 21.79 -8.91
N THR A 520 3.16 21.23 -8.64
CA THR A 520 3.56 20.83 -7.28
C THR A 520 4.66 21.77 -6.79
N ILE A 521 4.46 22.40 -5.64
CA ILE A 521 5.40 23.38 -5.09
C ILE A 521 5.49 23.24 -3.56
N PRO A 522 6.69 23.33 -2.97
CA PRO A 522 6.84 23.37 -1.51
C PRO A 522 6.14 24.61 -0.94
N LEU A 523 5.56 24.48 0.26
CA LEU A 523 4.84 25.59 0.92
C LEU A 523 5.73 26.84 1.03
N ILE A 524 7.01 26.66 1.37
CA ILE A 524 7.94 27.78 1.53
C ILE A 524 8.15 28.56 0.23
N ASP A 525 8.29 27.85 -0.89
CA ASP A 525 8.49 28.46 -2.20
C ASP A 525 7.22 29.18 -2.64
N LEU A 526 6.05 28.62 -2.35
CA LEU A 526 4.75 29.24 -2.62
C LEU A 526 4.59 30.57 -1.86
N ILE A 527 4.98 30.60 -0.59
CA ILE A 527 4.94 31.81 0.27
C ILE A 527 5.94 32.86 -0.22
N ALA A 528 7.09 32.44 -0.72
CA ALA A 528 8.17 33.31 -1.18
C ALA A 528 7.93 33.90 -2.59
N LEU A 529 6.86 33.50 -3.30
CA LEU A 529 6.54 34.07 -4.61
C LEU A 529 6.22 35.56 -4.48
N PRO A 530 6.77 36.42 -5.36
CA PRO A 530 6.47 37.85 -5.36
C PRO A 530 5.10 38.18 -5.95
N PHE A 531 4.26 37.17 -6.20
CA PHE A 531 2.93 37.30 -6.79
C PHE A 531 2.01 36.17 -6.33
N ASN A 532 0.71 36.37 -6.51
CA ASN A 532 -0.28 35.31 -6.34
C ASN A 532 -0.15 34.27 -7.47
N ILE A 533 -0.09 32.98 -7.10
CA ILE A 533 0.14 31.89 -8.06
C ILE A 533 -0.96 31.81 -9.13
N PHE A 534 -2.21 32.09 -8.75
CA PHE A 534 -3.36 32.05 -9.65
C PHE A 534 -3.34 33.16 -10.70
N SER A 535 -2.64 34.27 -10.43
CA SER A 535 -2.43 35.34 -11.42
C SER A 535 -1.44 34.96 -12.51
N ARG A 536 -0.45 34.10 -12.21
CA ARG A 536 0.56 33.66 -13.18
C ARG A 536 0.22 32.35 -13.86
N CYS A 537 -0.55 31.51 -13.20
CA CYS A 537 -1.03 30.25 -13.73
C CYS A 537 -2.56 30.28 -13.84
N PRO A 538 -3.16 30.96 -14.85
CA PRO A 538 -4.62 31.06 -15.01
C PRO A 538 -5.33 29.74 -15.41
N ASN A 539 -4.58 28.76 -15.93
CA ASN A 539 -5.10 27.49 -16.44
C ASN A 539 -4.80 26.28 -15.53
N LEU A 540 -4.42 26.55 -14.28
CA LEU A 540 -4.04 25.53 -13.31
C LEU A 540 -5.28 24.73 -12.87
N GLU A 541 -5.29 23.45 -13.18
CA GLU A 541 -6.32 22.48 -12.81
C GLU A 541 -5.99 21.78 -11.49
N THR A 542 -4.71 21.49 -11.24
CA THR A 542 -4.25 20.85 -10.00
C THR A 542 -3.12 21.64 -9.35
N LEU A 543 -3.30 22.00 -8.08
CA LEU A 543 -2.25 22.58 -7.24
C LEU A 543 -1.91 21.60 -6.12
N SER A 544 -0.66 21.16 -6.04
CA SER A 544 -0.15 20.30 -4.98
C SER A 544 0.86 21.06 -4.13
N ILE A 545 0.65 21.10 -2.82
CA ILE A 545 1.51 21.81 -1.88
C ILE A 545 2.16 20.79 -0.97
N SER A 546 3.49 20.76 -0.94
CA SER A 546 4.26 19.87 -0.06
C SER A 546 4.78 20.63 1.16
N TRP A 547 4.55 20.06 2.35
CA TRP A 547 5.11 20.59 3.59
C TRP A 547 6.47 19.96 3.85
N PRO A 548 7.53 20.76 4.11
CA PRO A 548 8.83 20.22 4.45
C PRO A 548 8.73 19.40 5.75
N MET A 549 9.34 18.22 5.77
CA MET A 549 9.34 17.31 6.94
C MET A 549 10.18 17.82 8.12
N SER A 550 10.88 18.96 7.98
CA SER A 550 11.84 19.42 9.00
C SER A 550 11.14 19.78 10.32
N ALA A 551 11.57 19.14 11.41
CA ALA A 551 11.00 19.25 12.74
C ALA A 551 11.13 20.65 13.38
N ALA A 552 11.95 21.52 12.81
CA ALA A 552 12.19 22.88 13.30
C ALA A 552 11.02 23.83 12.99
N ASP A 553 10.13 23.50 12.05
CA ASP A 553 9.17 24.45 11.47
C ASP A 553 7.72 24.23 11.94
N LYS A 554 7.56 24.01 13.25
CA LYS A 554 6.25 23.73 13.85
C LYS A 554 5.28 24.92 13.87
N SER A 555 5.74 26.13 13.55
CA SER A 555 4.98 27.38 13.66
C SER A 555 4.39 27.92 12.36
N ARG A 556 4.54 27.22 11.22
CA ARG A 556 4.04 27.75 9.96
C ARG A 556 2.52 27.65 9.87
N CYS A 557 1.90 28.84 9.84
CA CYS A 557 0.47 29.04 9.65
C CYS A 557 0.01 28.48 8.30
N LEU A 558 -1.26 28.09 8.24
CA LEU A 558 -1.93 27.72 6.99
C LEU A 558 -1.88 28.86 5.95
N PRO A 559 -1.63 28.56 4.66
CA PRO A 559 -1.44 29.56 3.62
C PRO A 559 -2.76 30.17 3.11
N THR A 560 -3.74 30.44 3.98
CA THR A 560 -5.04 31.00 3.57
C THR A 560 -4.89 32.29 2.76
N LEU A 561 -3.92 33.14 3.12
CA LEU A 561 -3.60 34.37 2.37
C LEU A 561 -3.06 34.10 0.96
N TYR A 562 -2.25 33.06 0.76
CA TYR A 562 -1.64 32.72 -0.53
C TYR A 562 -2.57 31.90 -1.43
N LEU A 563 -3.57 31.25 -0.83
CA LEU A 563 -4.60 30.48 -1.53
C LEU A 563 -5.84 31.31 -1.90
N THR A 564 -5.81 32.62 -1.70
CA THR A 564 -6.93 33.51 -2.07
C THR A 564 -6.61 34.19 -3.40
N PRO A 565 -7.21 33.79 -4.53
CA PRO A 565 -6.96 34.43 -5.82
C PRO A 565 -7.55 35.86 -5.80
N PRO A 566 -6.97 36.80 -6.55
CA PRO A 566 -7.48 38.18 -6.59
C PRO A 566 -8.86 38.30 -7.27
N ARG A 567 -9.30 37.25 -7.99
CA ARG A 567 -10.57 37.16 -8.70
C ARG A 567 -11.04 35.70 -8.68
N THR A 568 -12.29 35.44 -9.04
CA THR A 568 -12.82 34.08 -9.19
C THR A 568 -11.96 33.27 -10.15
N TYR A 569 -11.53 32.09 -9.70
CA TYR A 569 -10.62 31.19 -10.39
C TYR A 569 -11.35 29.88 -10.74
N ARG A 570 -11.67 29.70 -12.02
CA ARG A 570 -12.55 28.61 -12.47
C ARG A 570 -11.82 27.32 -12.83
N SER A 571 -10.53 27.40 -13.13
CA SER A 571 -9.77 26.28 -13.70
C SER A 571 -9.39 25.23 -12.65
N LEU A 572 -9.22 25.62 -11.37
CA LEU A 572 -8.74 24.71 -10.32
C LEU A 572 -9.80 23.66 -10.02
N VAL A 573 -9.47 22.39 -10.29
CA VAL A 573 -10.31 21.21 -10.04
C VAL A 573 -9.88 20.50 -8.76
N THR A 574 -8.57 20.43 -8.52
CA THR A 574 -8.00 19.63 -7.42
C THR A 574 -6.94 20.41 -6.64
N LEU A 575 -7.05 20.38 -5.31
CA LEU A 575 -6.08 20.95 -4.37
C LEU A 575 -5.48 19.84 -3.50
N ASN A 576 -4.22 19.49 -3.73
CA ASN A 576 -3.51 18.47 -2.97
C ASN A 576 -2.65 19.10 -1.89
N MET A 577 -2.75 18.57 -0.67
CA MET A 577 -1.97 19.00 0.48
C MET A 577 -1.21 17.81 1.05
N ASP A 578 0.10 17.79 0.80
CA ASP A 578 1.01 16.80 1.34
C ASP A 578 1.56 17.29 2.69
N VAL A 579 0.71 17.18 3.71
CA VAL A 579 0.99 17.53 5.10
C VAL A 579 1.19 16.25 5.88
N GLN A 580 2.24 16.17 6.71
CA GLN A 580 2.37 15.07 7.67
C GLN A 580 1.65 15.38 8.97
N MET A 581 0.41 14.89 9.09
CA MET A 581 -0.31 14.87 10.36
C MET A 581 -0.06 13.56 11.11
N ASN A 582 1.03 13.51 11.86
CA ASN A 582 1.29 12.39 12.76
C ASN A 582 0.22 12.39 13.86
N HIS A 583 -0.76 11.50 13.74
CA HIS A 583 -1.89 11.30 14.67
C HIS A 583 -2.62 12.58 15.05
N LEU A 584 -3.73 12.93 14.35
CA LEU A 584 -4.64 13.95 14.86
C LEU A 584 -5.11 13.54 16.26
N PRO A 585 -4.67 14.23 17.33
CA PRO A 585 -5.16 13.98 18.67
C PRO A 585 -6.61 14.47 18.74
N GLY A 586 -7.30 14.16 19.84
CA GLY A 586 -8.68 14.58 20.05
C GLY A 586 -8.91 16.09 19.87
N LYS A 587 -10.17 16.50 19.99
CA LYS A 587 -10.70 17.85 19.70
C LYS A 587 -9.90 19.05 20.27
N SER A 588 -8.97 18.85 21.20
CA SER A 588 -8.17 19.87 21.87
C SER A 588 -6.78 20.15 21.24
N ASN A 589 -6.36 19.48 20.16
CA ASN A 589 -5.08 19.83 19.53
C ASN A 589 -5.20 21.19 18.77
N PRO A 590 -4.35 22.19 19.07
CA PRO A 590 -4.32 23.47 18.35
C PRO A 590 -4.25 23.34 16.82
N LYS A 591 -3.49 22.37 16.29
CA LYS A 591 -3.46 22.10 14.84
C LYS A 591 -4.80 21.61 14.31
N THR A 592 -5.54 20.82 15.09
CA THR A 592 -6.88 20.39 14.67
C THR A 592 -7.83 21.60 14.59
N LEU A 593 -7.68 22.59 15.46
CA LEU A 593 -8.43 23.84 15.38
C LEU A 593 -8.02 24.65 14.14
N GLU A 594 -6.72 24.85 13.91
CA GLU A 594 -6.21 25.58 12.74
C GLU A 594 -6.74 25.01 11.41
N TRP A 595 -6.71 23.68 11.26
CA TRP A 595 -7.25 23.02 10.07
C TRP A 595 -8.77 23.07 10.00
N THR A 596 -9.46 23.06 11.15
CA THR A 596 -10.91 23.27 11.19
C THR A 596 -11.25 24.68 10.70
N ASP A 597 -10.47 25.68 11.11
CA ASP A 597 -10.64 27.07 10.66
C ASP A 597 -10.37 27.18 9.17
N PHE A 598 -9.30 26.54 8.66
CA PHE A 598 -9.06 26.48 7.22
C PHE A 598 -10.25 25.91 6.44
N PHE A 599 -10.75 24.72 6.78
CA PHE A 599 -11.87 24.12 6.04
C PHE A 599 -13.19 24.91 6.19
N THR A 600 -13.31 25.71 7.24
CA THR A 600 -14.49 26.56 7.48
C THR A 600 -14.41 27.89 6.74
N LEU A 601 -13.23 28.50 6.71
CA LEU A 601 -12.97 29.85 6.18
C LEU A 601 -12.40 29.85 4.76
N PHE A 602 -12.05 28.69 4.20
CA PHE A 602 -11.54 28.59 2.83
C PHE A 602 -12.54 29.22 1.84
N PRO A 603 -12.11 30.13 0.94
CA PRO A 603 -13.00 30.91 0.11
C PRO A 603 -13.52 30.10 -1.10
N PHE A 604 -14.30 29.05 -0.86
CA PHE A 604 -14.85 28.15 -1.90
C PHE A 604 -15.58 28.89 -3.03
N GLN A 605 -16.21 30.03 -2.74
CA GLN A 605 -16.88 30.88 -3.73
C GLN A 605 -15.93 31.46 -4.80
N LEU A 606 -14.63 31.57 -4.48
CA LEU A 606 -13.61 32.00 -5.43
C LEU A 606 -13.15 30.84 -6.32
N PHE A 607 -13.50 29.59 -6.01
CA PHE A 607 -13.10 28.38 -6.74
C PHE A 607 -14.29 27.55 -7.19
N PRO A 608 -15.16 28.06 -8.07
CA PRO A 608 -16.36 27.34 -8.50
C PRO A 608 -16.07 26.03 -9.27
N GLY A 609 -14.83 25.85 -9.77
CA GLY A 609 -14.40 24.62 -10.44
C GLY A 609 -13.84 23.54 -9.52
N LEU A 610 -13.58 23.86 -8.23
CA LEU A 610 -12.93 22.95 -7.30
C LEU A 610 -13.87 21.79 -6.96
N LYS A 611 -13.40 20.57 -7.20
CA LYS A 611 -14.15 19.33 -6.94
C LYS A 611 -13.51 18.50 -5.84
N GLU A 612 -12.20 18.60 -5.66
CA GLU A 612 -11.46 17.73 -4.74
C GLU A 612 -10.42 18.49 -3.93
N ILE A 613 -10.35 18.21 -2.63
CA ILE A 613 -9.21 18.52 -1.77
C ILE A 613 -8.61 17.19 -1.31
N GLN A 614 -7.37 16.92 -1.71
CA GLN A 614 -6.65 15.70 -1.35
C GLN A 614 -5.70 15.94 -0.18
N MET A 615 -5.76 15.11 0.85
CA MET A 615 -4.91 15.22 2.04
C MET A 615 -4.04 13.96 2.17
N ALA A 616 -2.71 14.09 2.00
CA ALA A 616 -1.83 12.93 1.99
C ALA A 616 -1.79 12.16 3.33
N SER A 617 -1.98 12.87 4.45
CA SER A 617 -2.08 12.26 5.79
C SER A 617 -3.49 11.86 6.21
N CYS A 618 -4.50 12.06 5.36
CA CYS A 618 -5.84 11.63 5.72
C CYS A 618 -5.90 10.10 5.80
N ALA A 619 -6.34 9.62 6.95
CA ALA A 619 -6.59 8.21 7.20
C ALA A 619 -8.05 8.08 7.63
N TRP A 620 -8.88 7.51 6.75
CA TRP A 620 -10.29 7.36 7.04
C TRP A 620 -10.50 6.40 8.21
N PRO A 621 -11.25 6.82 9.25
CA PRO A 621 -11.59 5.92 10.34
C PRO A 621 -12.46 4.78 9.81
N VAL A 622 -12.13 3.56 10.21
CA VAL A 622 -12.86 2.36 9.77
C VAL A 622 -13.93 1.96 10.79
N LYS A 623 -13.73 2.33 12.06
CA LYS A 623 -14.58 1.89 13.19
C LYS A 623 -15.63 2.94 13.50
N GLU A 624 -16.85 2.52 13.83
CA GLU A 624 -17.98 3.42 14.20
C GLU A 624 -17.59 4.47 15.26
N HIS A 625 -16.86 4.04 16.29
CA HIS A 625 -16.39 4.93 17.35
C HIS A 625 -15.38 5.98 16.83
N ASP A 626 -14.39 5.53 16.06
CA ASP A 626 -13.37 6.41 15.49
C ASP A 626 -13.99 7.39 14.48
N ILE A 627 -15.02 6.96 13.74
CA ILE A 627 -15.80 7.81 12.82
C ILE A 627 -16.41 8.99 13.57
N LYS A 628 -17.05 8.74 14.73
CA LYS A 628 -17.68 9.79 15.55
C LYS A 628 -16.66 10.80 16.09
N LEU A 629 -15.44 10.36 16.38
CA LEU A 629 -14.40 11.21 16.95
C LEU A 629 -13.53 11.92 15.90
N SER A 630 -13.44 11.36 14.69
CA SER A 630 -12.53 11.81 13.65
C SER A 630 -12.81 13.24 13.18
N ALA A 631 -11.77 14.07 13.15
CA ALA A 631 -11.83 15.39 12.54
C ALA A 631 -11.93 15.28 11.00
N TRP A 632 -11.28 14.29 10.39
CA TRP A 632 -11.36 14.05 8.94
C TRP A 632 -12.79 13.87 8.45
N VAL A 633 -13.63 13.14 9.19
CA VAL A 633 -15.04 12.94 8.84
C VAL A 633 -15.79 14.27 8.91
N ARG A 634 -15.59 15.05 9.99
CA ARG A 634 -16.22 16.37 10.14
C ARG A 634 -15.79 17.35 9.04
N TRP A 635 -14.50 17.38 8.70
CA TRP A 635 -13.99 18.23 7.62
C TRP A 635 -14.55 17.77 6.27
N SER A 636 -14.59 16.46 6.02
CA SER A 636 -15.20 15.90 4.81
C SER A 636 -16.65 16.33 4.66
N ASP A 637 -17.45 16.25 5.74
CA ASP A 637 -18.85 16.68 5.71
C ASP A 637 -18.96 18.19 5.50
N ALA A 638 -18.06 18.98 6.11
CA ALA A 638 -18.04 20.44 5.96
C ALA A 638 -17.75 20.87 4.51
N VAL A 639 -16.76 20.26 3.85
CA VAL A 639 -16.44 20.58 2.46
C VAL A 639 -17.45 19.99 1.47
N ALA A 640 -18.06 18.85 1.78
CA ALA A 640 -19.11 18.25 0.95
C ALA A 640 -20.33 19.17 0.82
N ARG A 641 -20.69 19.92 1.87
CA ARG A 641 -21.74 20.96 1.82
C ARG A 641 -21.41 22.12 0.89
N LYS A 642 -20.13 22.28 0.52
CA LYS A 642 -19.65 23.26 -0.46
C LYS A 642 -19.50 22.67 -1.87
N GLY A 643 -19.92 21.42 -2.08
CA GLY A 643 -19.78 20.72 -3.36
C GLY A 643 -18.39 20.15 -3.65
N VAL A 644 -17.52 20.08 -2.63
CA VAL A 644 -16.12 19.62 -2.75
C VAL A 644 -15.91 18.33 -1.97
N GLN A 645 -15.18 17.38 -2.52
CA GLN A 645 -14.86 16.11 -1.86
C GLN A 645 -13.50 16.20 -1.14
N LEU A 646 -13.46 15.80 0.14
CA LEU A 646 -12.18 15.55 0.84
C LEU A 646 -11.73 14.11 0.58
N THR A 647 -10.51 13.92 0.11
CA THR A 647 -9.96 12.60 -0.23
C THR A 647 -8.65 12.32 0.49
N ASP A 648 -8.32 11.04 0.64
CA ASP A 648 -7.01 10.59 1.13
C ASP A 648 -5.93 10.62 0.03
N ARG A 649 -4.69 10.25 0.38
CA ARG A 649 -3.57 10.15 -0.58
C ARG A 649 -3.87 9.32 -1.84
N LYS A 650 -4.84 8.42 -1.79
CA LYS A 650 -5.23 7.56 -2.91
C LYS A 650 -6.41 8.12 -3.71
N GLY A 651 -6.84 9.35 -3.42
CA GLY A 651 -8.03 9.96 -4.02
C GLY A 651 -9.33 9.34 -3.52
N LYS A 652 -9.29 8.55 -2.44
CA LYS A 652 -10.50 7.93 -1.89
C LYS A 652 -11.17 8.92 -0.96
N GLY A 653 -12.38 9.34 -1.29
CA GLY A 653 -13.19 10.16 -0.40
C GLY A 653 -13.82 9.38 0.75
N TRP A 654 -14.26 10.12 1.77
CA TRP A 654 -15.12 9.57 2.80
C TRP A 654 -16.40 9.03 2.16
N LYS A 655 -16.70 7.76 2.44
CA LYS A 655 -18.00 7.16 2.13
C LYS A 655 -18.72 6.98 3.45
N GLN A 656 -19.92 7.54 3.57
CA GLN A 656 -20.74 7.35 4.76
C GLN A 656 -20.95 5.84 4.97
N ARG A 657 -20.52 5.34 6.14
CA ARG A 657 -20.57 3.91 6.50
C ARG A 657 -21.65 3.58 7.53
N LEU A 658 -22.34 4.61 8.05
CA LEU A 658 -23.31 4.55 9.13
C LEU A 658 -24.67 5.04 8.66
#